data_AF-A0A3D5ZQR6-F1
#
_entry.id   AF-A0A3D5ZQR6-F1
#
_cell.length_a   1.000
_cell.length_b   1.000
_cell.length_c   1.000
_cell.angle_alpha   90.00
_cell.angle_beta   90.00
_cell.angle_gamma   90.00
#
_symmetry.space_group_name_H-M   'P 1'
#
loop_
_entity.id
_entity.type
_entity.pdbx_description
1 polymer ?
#
loop_
_entity_poly.entity_id
_entity_poly.type
_entity_poly.pdbx_seq_one_letter_code
_entity_poly.pdbx_strand_id
1 'polypeptide(L)'
;MKKVLMILLAVIFSLAAIFAAACGKKGDSSGNGSGEPGGGTSGGGQQEQEKQIEETKTETLESASAMYSSASVQSMSAEEKFTVDIYYSYFLGEISDFTGSIEEVKAHTAELLREFEEIIQNISKKAETLAEVKQKALTEIKAVYDSAAMLAGGAKNYVTAAYNEIKTEIESATKEKIPELVAKFKAEAYEYFKEKVEFAAEEIKSLAEAELNRIVNEIKTKIEDSEITAKITEYYALAKEKIEAAAGTDIDGIIAAVKSEAASKTKEFAAEQISKYKTAVKTYIDGIVNTALSKIEDQELKTDLTNYYNAETKKLEAISSIDTAKITAEEIKADTEEFVKTQIKKQVDKFKTAAKEKLDGSVNAALSKIEDQELKADLTNFYNTESAKLAAVNNIDTAKATVREIVSDTETFVKNQLSKQVEKYKTAAKAYIDKIVNAALSKIEDQELKTDLTNYYNAETKKLEAINSIDTSKTTAEEIKVDTEEFIKTQIKKQVDKFKTAAMEKLNEAHNAAISKLKSESAKEKLTVAYNNSIKGFDAIIDIDTAKAALDNAVAEYKTAAEGIIKDEISVFVESAKEKIKKVYDTASKPLTAQAKDKLEEIYNDAIADLKTIKTADDVERVMSDFETAAKEYVIEALNAIFEKMGEVPDPWQFLPESFGVKNMLVSENNIPDYVDFTAVSAIPQNYIGKGLNVVYKALNKTTTAIGYVNKVHAVFNTVGSVYNTILENADGQDLTIEAGSVVLTIKLTTDSYKILAKIGPVEVELYSYLDKTYYGARVQLASNTVAKYTVTEKEFIMAIDIADTYVTHISFVKEGGTTVGHVYETIVAQDKTLTSTSSLVTVKDGFTTVVGNKGDFIPTSGGINCEVYENSTGRFVGSEVYEEISDNKFYDTLWYNLRDIEGINTVKKEDKANGTNADTIYINGATDTIHTKFVSITDFSRRFDIEFKKVYAFTYNEETEEYDSVEFEVPMMFVQEKHADTFASDFEDKNKNSVESGTVGIIASEATKTAVNYGYHTLVESYKKIKDLITYQNVVDFCKQK
;
A
#
# COMPACT_ATOMS: atom_id res chain seq x y z
N MET A 1 16.01 1.23 19.26
CA MET A 1 15.13 0.29 19.98
C MET A 1 15.75 -0.55 21.12
N LYS A 2 16.89 -1.26 20.98
CA LYS A 2 17.44 -2.12 22.07
C LYS A 2 17.71 -1.41 23.42
N LYS A 3 18.17 -0.14 23.39
CA LYS A 3 18.42 0.67 24.62
C LYS A 3 17.12 1.19 25.26
N VAL A 4 16.14 1.58 24.46
CA VAL A 4 14.83 2.07 24.93
C VAL A 4 13.98 0.92 25.50
N LEU A 5 14.08 -0.27 24.92
CA LEU A 5 13.41 -1.48 25.43
C LEU A 5 13.99 -1.95 26.78
N MET A 6 15.31 -1.80 27.00
CA MET A 6 15.94 -2.06 28.31
C MET A 6 15.54 -1.03 29.37
N ILE A 7 15.41 0.25 29.00
CA ILE A 7 14.97 1.31 29.91
C ILE A 7 13.49 1.14 30.29
N LEU A 8 12.63 0.75 29.34
CA LEU A 8 11.22 0.44 29.64
C LEU A 8 11.08 -0.80 30.54
N LEU A 9 11.90 -1.84 30.34
CA LEU A 9 11.93 -3.04 31.18
C LEU A 9 12.39 -2.73 32.62
N ALA A 10 13.32 -1.80 32.81
CA ALA A 10 13.77 -1.35 34.13
C ALA A 10 12.70 -0.51 34.87
N VAL A 11 11.94 0.32 34.15
CA VAL A 11 10.85 1.15 34.72
C VAL A 11 9.61 0.32 35.09
N ILE A 12 9.37 -0.80 34.40
CA ILE A 12 8.24 -1.70 34.69
C ILE A 12 8.51 -2.56 35.95
N PHE A 13 9.77 -2.88 36.26
CA PHE A 13 10.13 -3.64 37.46
C PHE A 13 10.06 -2.81 38.76
N SER A 14 10.29 -1.50 38.70
CA SER A 14 10.31 -0.62 39.88
C SER A 14 8.93 -0.19 40.40
N LEU A 15 7.88 -0.24 39.56
CA LEU A 15 6.51 0.09 39.96
C LEU A 15 5.79 -1.05 40.73
N ALA A 16 6.36 -2.26 40.79
CA ALA A 16 5.75 -3.40 41.48
C ALA A 16 6.08 -3.48 42.99
N ALA A 17 7.08 -2.73 43.49
CA ALA A 17 7.51 -2.80 44.89
C ALA A 17 6.81 -1.78 45.81
N ILE A 18 6.21 -0.73 45.27
CA ILE A 18 5.64 0.38 46.06
C ILE A 18 4.12 0.21 46.20
N PHE A 19 3.63 -0.84 46.87
CA PHE A 19 2.30 -0.85 47.51
C PHE A 19 2.13 -1.99 48.54
N ALA A 20 3.19 -2.29 49.28
CA ALA A 20 3.14 -3.18 50.45
C ALA A 20 3.82 -2.56 51.69
N ALA A 21 3.51 -1.29 52.02
CA ALA A 21 3.93 -0.70 53.29
C ALA A 21 2.97 0.42 53.75
N ALA A 22 1.67 0.12 53.87
CA ALA A 22 0.75 0.96 54.66
C ALA A 22 -0.54 0.20 55.05
N CYS A 23 -0.45 -0.78 55.95
CA CYS A 23 -1.51 -1.11 56.92
C CYS A 23 -1.06 -2.23 57.89
N GLY A 24 -0.53 -1.84 59.04
CA GLY A 24 -0.37 -2.71 60.21
C GLY A 24 -1.18 -2.15 61.38
N LYS A 25 -2.43 -2.62 61.53
CA LYS A 25 -3.32 -2.31 62.66
C LYS A 25 -2.80 -2.96 63.95
N LYS A 26 -2.87 -2.20 65.06
CA LYS A 26 -2.82 -2.71 66.44
C LYS A 26 -3.93 -3.74 66.68
N GLY A 27 -3.56 -4.86 67.30
CA GLY A 27 -4.48 -5.82 67.89
C GLY A 27 -3.73 -6.66 68.93
N ASP A 28 -3.99 -6.40 70.20
CA ASP A 28 -3.55 -7.22 71.33
C ASP A 28 -4.13 -8.64 71.21
N SER A 29 -3.29 -9.66 71.42
CA SER A 29 -3.72 -10.83 72.19
C SER A 29 -2.52 -11.58 72.76
N SER A 30 -2.57 -11.78 74.07
CA SER A 30 -1.72 -12.65 74.87
C SER A 30 -1.98 -14.12 74.55
N GLY A 31 -0.93 -14.93 74.41
CA GLY A 31 -1.06 -16.38 74.28
C GLY A 31 0.29 -17.10 74.37
N ASN A 32 0.65 -17.48 75.59
CA ASN A 32 1.84 -18.20 76.02
C ASN A 32 1.94 -19.59 75.34
N GLY A 33 3.16 -20.05 75.00
CA GLY A 33 3.36 -21.40 74.47
C GLY A 33 4.81 -21.75 74.13
N SER A 34 5.53 -22.23 75.14
CA SER A 34 6.93 -22.69 75.18
C SER A 34 7.31 -23.82 74.21
N GLY A 35 8.55 -23.79 73.73
CA GLY A 35 9.28 -24.95 73.21
C GLY A 35 10.68 -24.58 72.73
N GLU A 36 11.71 -24.85 73.55
CA GLU A 36 13.13 -24.73 73.22
C GLU A 36 13.52 -25.50 71.94
N PRO A 37 14.61 -25.09 71.28
CA PRO A 37 15.55 -26.08 70.76
C PRO A 37 16.97 -25.83 71.28
N GLY A 38 17.56 -26.90 71.80
CA GLY A 38 18.96 -26.95 72.18
C GLY A 38 19.91 -26.90 70.98
N GLY A 39 21.03 -26.21 71.18
CA GLY A 39 22.39 -26.71 70.93
C GLY A 39 22.80 -27.04 69.49
N GLY A 40 23.66 -26.18 68.92
CA GLY A 40 24.45 -26.51 67.73
C GLY A 40 25.33 -25.36 67.23
N THR A 41 26.46 -25.14 67.90
CA THR A 41 27.54 -24.20 67.52
C THR A 41 28.14 -24.49 66.14
N SER A 42 27.94 -23.56 65.19
CA SER A 42 28.76 -23.35 63.98
C SER A 42 28.26 -22.10 63.25
N GLY A 43 28.73 -20.89 63.62
CA GLY A 43 28.20 -19.65 63.01
C GLY A 43 29.05 -18.39 63.14
N GLY A 44 30.33 -18.48 63.53
CA GLY A 44 31.17 -17.30 63.77
C GLY A 44 31.55 -16.49 62.53
N GLY A 45 31.45 -17.06 61.32
CA GLY A 45 31.81 -16.36 60.07
C GLY A 45 30.67 -15.56 59.43
N GLN A 46 29.42 -15.95 59.69
CA GLN A 46 28.25 -15.38 59.03
C GLN A 46 27.75 -14.12 59.76
N GLN A 47 27.85 -14.11 61.09
CA GLN A 47 27.53 -12.94 61.93
C GLN A 47 28.48 -11.76 61.70
N GLU A 48 29.76 -12.01 61.47
CA GLU A 48 30.74 -10.94 61.20
C GLU A 48 30.51 -10.32 59.81
N GLN A 49 30.05 -11.11 58.84
CA GLN A 49 29.79 -10.65 57.47
C GLN A 49 28.50 -9.83 57.38
N GLU A 50 27.43 -10.24 58.06
CA GLU A 50 26.18 -9.45 58.19
C GLU A 50 26.44 -8.11 58.88
N LYS A 51 27.28 -8.10 59.92
CA LYS A 51 27.68 -6.87 60.61
C LYS A 51 28.43 -5.91 59.70
N GLN A 52 29.37 -6.41 58.89
CA GLN A 52 30.12 -5.57 57.94
C GLN A 52 29.22 -5.01 56.81
N ILE A 53 28.21 -5.78 56.36
CA ILE A 53 27.23 -5.32 55.37
C ILE A 53 26.43 -4.15 55.93
N GLU A 54 25.97 -4.27 57.17
CA GLU A 54 25.17 -3.23 57.82
C GLU A 54 25.99 -1.97 58.12
N GLU A 55 27.25 -2.12 58.54
CA GLU A 55 28.21 -1.02 58.71
C GLU A 55 28.43 -0.28 57.36
N THR A 56 28.61 -1.02 56.26
CA THR A 56 28.80 -0.43 54.91
C THR A 56 27.56 0.35 54.44
N LYS A 57 26.36 -0.22 54.63
CA LYS A 57 25.10 0.47 54.30
C LYS A 57 24.95 1.74 55.12
N THR A 58 25.26 1.68 56.41
CA THR A 58 25.18 2.83 57.33
C THR A 58 26.13 3.96 56.91
N GLU A 59 27.40 3.65 56.60
CA GLU A 59 28.38 4.65 56.15
C GLU A 59 27.95 5.34 54.82
N THR A 60 27.33 4.58 53.91
CA THR A 60 26.86 5.12 52.63
C THR A 60 25.62 6.00 52.82
N LEU A 61 24.69 5.61 53.71
CA LEU A 61 23.52 6.41 54.07
C LEU A 61 23.92 7.73 54.74
N GLU A 62 24.92 7.72 55.63
CA GLU A 62 25.46 8.94 56.23
C GLU A 62 26.07 9.87 55.19
N SER A 63 26.78 9.33 54.21
CA SER A 63 27.40 10.09 53.12
C SER A 63 26.35 10.76 52.22
N ALA A 64 25.29 10.04 51.84
CA ALA A 64 24.20 10.62 51.05
C ALA A 64 23.39 11.64 51.85
N SER A 65 23.16 11.41 53.14
CA SER A 65 22.49 12.35 54.04
C SER A 65 23.27 13.66 54.17
N ALA A 66 24.61 13.59 54.21
CA ALA A 66 25.47 14.76 54.18
C ALA A 66 25.39 15.53 52.85
N MET A 67 25.33 14.83 51.70
CA MET A 67 25.13 15.45 50.39
C MET A 67 23.75 16.12 50.27
N TYR A 68 22.70 15.45 50.73
CA TYR A 68 21.33 15.96 50.77
C TYR A 68 21.17 17.19 51.68
N SER A 69 21.88 17.19 52.82
CA SER A 69 21.89 18.29 53.77
C SER A 69 22.88 19.41 53.42
N SER A 70 23.58 19.29 52.29
CA SER A 70 24.61 20.26 51.88
C SER A 70 24.01 21.64 51.58
N ALA A 71 24.81 22.69 51.78
CA ALA A 71 24.38 24.07 51.53
C ALA A 71 23.90 24.29 50.09
N SER A 72 24.47 23.57 49.11
CA SER A 72 24.04 23.61 47.71
C SER A 72 22.61 23.10 47.52
N VAL A 73 22.23 21.98 48.16
CA VAL A 73 20.87 21.43 48.08
C VAL A 73 19.88 22.29 48.87
N GLN A 74 20.29 22.87 50.00
CA GLN A 74 19.41 23.73 50.79
C GLN A 74 19.13 25.08 50.12
N SER A 75 20.00 25.54 49.21
CA SER A 75 19.81 26.75 48.42
C SER A 75 19.06 26.55 47.09
N MET A 76 18.70 25.32 46.75
CA MET A 76 17.94 25.01 45.53
C MET A 76 16.51 25.53 45.59
N SER A 77 15.93 25.79 44.42
CA SER A 77 14.50 26.14 44.30
C SER A 77 13.60 25.01 44.80
N ALA A 78 12.31 25.29 45.03
CA ALA A 78 11.37 24.27 45.52
C ALA A 78 11.25 23.06 44.57
N GLU A 79 11.32 23.27 43.25
CA GLU A 79 11.24 22.22 42.23
C GLU A 79 12.54 21.41 42.12
N GLU A 80 13.68 22.10 42.19
CA GLU A 80 15.00 21.46 42.21
C GLU A 80 15.16 20.61 43.47
N LYS A 81 14.70 21.12 44.62
CA LYS A 81 14.70 20.39 45.89
C LYS A 81 13.76 19.20 45.87
N PHE A 82 12.56 19.33 45.30
CA PHE A 82 11.63 18.22 45.13
C PHE A 82 12.24 17.08 44.30
N THR A 83 12.99 17.43 43.25
CA THR A 83 13.71 16.43 42.44
C THR A 83 14.79 15.72 43.27
N VAL A 84 15.59 16.47 44.04
CA VAL A 84 16.58 15.89 44.95
C VAL A 84 15.93 15.05 46.07
N ASP A 85 14.75 15.43 46.56
CA ASP A 85 13.98 14.70 47.59
C ASP A 85 13.52 13.33 47.08
N ILE A 86 13.06 13.25 45.82
CA ILE A 86 12.67 11.99 45.17
C ILE A 86 13.87 11.06 45.04
N TYR A 87 14.98 11.57 44.51
CA TYR A 87 16.18 10.76 44.32
C TYR A 87 16.82 10.33 45.63
N TYR A 88 16.80 11.18 46.66
CA TYR A 88 17.27 10.81 47.99
C TYR A 88 16.40 9.70 48.60
N SER A 89 15.08 9.80 48.45
CA SER A 89 14.15 8.76 48.93
C SER A 89 14.34 7.43 48.19
N TYR A 90 14.56 7.46 46.87
CA TYR A 90 14.90 6.29 46.07
C TYR A 90 16.22 5.65 46.54
N PHE A 91 17.26 6.46 46.73
CA PHE A 91 18.55 6.03 47.23
C PHE A 91 18.45 5.33 48.61
N LEU A 92 17.68 5.89 49.54
CA LEU A 92 17.45 5.28 50.86
C LEU A 92 16.78 3.90 50.76
N GLY A 93 15.80 3.76 49.86
CA GLY A 93 15.10 2.50 49.62
C GLY A 93 16.01 1.44 49.03
N GLU A 94 16.75 1.77 47.98
CA GLU A 94 17.61 0.83 47.27
C GLU A 94 18.72 0.27 48.18
N ILE A 95 19.34 1.10 49.04
CA ILE A 95 20.36 0.63 49.99
C ILE A 95 19.78 -0.28 51.07
N SER A 96 18.59 0.07 51.59
CA SER A 96 17.90 -0.75 52.60
C SER A 96 17.62 -2.15 52.05
N ASP A 97 17.09 -2.22 50.84
CA ASP A 97 16.52 -3.45 50.26
C ASP A 97 17.56 -4.33 49.55
N PHE A 98 18.73 -3.78 49.20
CA PHE A 98 19.77 -4.54 48.53
C PHE A 98 20.35 -5.65 49.44
N THR A 99 20.30 -6.89 48.96
CA THR A 99 20.91 -8.05 49.63
C THR A 99 21.98 -8.65 48.72
N GLY A 100 23.16 -8.91 49.26
CA GLY A 100 24.29 -9.41 48.49
C GLY A 100 25.50 -9.68 49.39
N SER A 101 26.57 -10.18 48.81
CA SER A 101 27.86 -10.25 49.50
C SER A 101 28.35 -8.84 49.85
N ILE A 102 29.23 -8.74 50.85
CA ILE A 102 29.83 -7.46 51.29
C ILE A 102 30.42 -6.66 50.11
N GLU A 103 31.02 -7.33 49.12
CA GLU A 103 31.63 -6.63 47.99
C GLU A 103 30.63 -6.22 46.91
N GLU A 104 29.52 -6.96 46.77
CA GLU A 104 28.38 -6.54 45.95
C GLU A 104 27.66 -5.35 46.59
N VAL A 105 27.49 -5.35 47.92
CA VAL A 105 26.90 -4.23 48.66
C VAL A 105 27.78 -2.99 48.54
N LYS A 106 29.10 -3.11 48.70
CA LYS A 106 30.03 -1.97 48.51
C LYS A 106 30.01 -1.43 47.08
N ALA A 107 30.02 -2.30 46.08
CA ALA A 107 30.00 -1.86 44.68
C ALA A 107 28.70 -1.13 44.35
N HIS A 108 27.56 -1.71 44.76
CA HIS A 108 26.24 -1.16 44.48
C HIS A 108 25.99 0.16 45.23
N THR A 109 26.33 0.23 46.52
CA THR A 109 26.18 1.45 47.33
C THR A 109 27.09 2.58 46.86
N ALA A 110 28.32 2.29 46.39
CA ALA A 110 29.22 3.29 45.82
C ALA A 110 28.73 3.83 44.46
N GLU A 111 28.14 2.98 43.62
CA GLU A 111 27.54 3.40 42.34
C GLU A 111 26.33 4.30 42.56
N LEU A 112 25.41 3.90 43.45
CA LEU A 112 24.25 4.71 43.83
C LEU A 112 24.67 6.07 44.39
N LEU A 113 25.72 6.13 45.21
CA LEU A 113 26.17 7.38 45.81
C LEU A 113 26.77 8.32 44.76
N ARG A 114 27.51 7.78 43.79
CA ARG A 114 28.07 8.53 42.66
C ARG A 114 26.95 9.09 41.78
N GLU A 115 25.92 8.31 41.49
CA GLU A 115 24.77 8.75 40.69
C GLU A 115 24.01 9.87 41.41
N PHE A 116 23.79 9.74 42.71
CA PHE A 116 23.14 10.77 43.51
C PHE A 116 23.93 12.09 43.50
N GLU A 117 25.27 12.02 43.61
CA GLU A 117 26.14 13.19 43.52
C GLU A 117 26.11 13.85 42.12
N GLU A 118 26.13 13.06 41.05
CA GLU A 118 26.11 13.55 39.67
C GLU A 118 24.80 14.28 39.34
N ILE A 119 23.68 13.81 39.88
CA ILE A 119 22.37 14.45 39.79
C ILE A 119 22.37 15.82 40.48
N ILE A 120 22.87 15.89 41.72
CA ILE A 120 22.97 17.17 42.47
C ILE A 120 23.83 18.19 41.72
N GLN A 121 24.95 17.75 41.13
CA GLN A 121 25.86 18.63 40.37
C GLN A 121 25.24 19.12 39.04
N ASN A 122 24.48 18.29 38.35
CA ASN A 122 23.83 18.65 37.09
C ASN A 122 22.69 19.65 37.31
N ILE A 123 21.92 19.50 38.39
CA ILE A 123 20.89 20.47 38.79
C ILE A 123 21.54 21.83 39.10
N SER A 124 22.68 21.83 39.80
CA SER A 124 23.39 23.06 40.18
C SER A 124 24.01 23.85 39.01
N LYS A 125 24.19 23.26 37.82
CA LYS A 125 24.83 23.91 36.65
C LYS A 125 23.89 24.77 35.77
N LYS A 126 22.58 24.78 36.03
CA LYS A 126 21.57 25.42 35.16
C LYS A 126 21.21 26.89 35.48
N ALA A 127 21.89 27.55 36.42
CA ALA A 127 21.56 28.93 36.82
C ALA A 127 22.25 29.99 35.93
N GLU A 128 21.48 30.72 35.09
CA GLU A 128 21.97 31.82 34.24
C GLU A 128 22.67 32.95 35.04
N THR A 129 23.79 33.47 34.50
CA THR A 129 24.56 34.52 35.15
C THR A 129 23.90 35.91 35.02
N LEU A 130 24.08 36.78 36.01
CA LEU A 130 23.57 38.17 35.98
C LEU A 130 24.05 38.97 34.76
N ALA A 131 25.24 38.65 34.22
CA ALA A 131 25.79 39.32 33.05
C ALA A 131 24.98 39.03 31.77
N GLU A 132 24.51 37.79 31.60
CA GLU A 132 23.72 37.37 30.45
C GLU A 132 22.32 38.01 30.46
N VAL A 133 21.73 38.11 31.65
CA VAL A 133 20.41 38.75 31.86
C VAL A 133 20.47 40.24 31.52
N LYS A 134 21.55 40.94 31.91
CA LYS A 134 21.76 42.35 31.55
C LYS A 134 21.88 42.54 30.04
N GLN A 135 22.67 41.69 29.37
CA GLN A 135 22.88 41.82 27.93
C GLN A 135 21.60 41.57 27.13
N LYS A 136 20.77 40.60 27.55
CA LYS A 136 19.47 40.31 26.95
C LYS A 136 18.52 41.50 27.09
N ALA A 137 18.42 42.06 28.30
CA ALA A 137 17.58 43.23 28.57
C ALA A 137 18.02 44.49 27.80
N LEU A 138 19.33 44.75 27.70
CA LEU A 138 19.87 45.87 26.92
C LEU A 138 19.57 45.75 25.42
N THR A 139 19.57 44.52 24.89
CA THR A 139 19.21 44.23 23.50
C THR A 139 17.73 44.50 23.26
N GLU A 140 16.89 44.08 24.20
CA GLU A 140 15.44 44.22 24.12
C GLU A 140 14.98 45.69 24.18
N ILE A 141 15.47 46.48 25.13
CA ILE A 141 15.12 47.92 25.19
C ILE A 141 15.68 48.69 24.00
N LYS A 142 16.79 48.23 23.40
CA LYS A 142 17.34 48.86 22.20
C LYS A 142 16.45 48.65 20.97
N ALA A 143 15.87 47.47 20.80
CA ALA A 143 14.93 47.21 19.70
C ALA A 143 13.66 48.07 19.80
N VAL A 144 13.14 48.25 21.02
CA VAL A 144 12.01 49.15 21.30
C VAL A 144 12.40 50.60 21.04
N TYR A 145 13.59 51.02 21.47
CA TYR A 145 14.13 52.36 21.19
C TYR A 145 14.27 52.63 19.70
N ASP A 146 14.89 51.72 18.94
CA ASP A 146 15.13 51.89 17.51
C ASP A 146 13.79 52.04 16.76
N SER A 147 12.77 51.25 17.14
CA SER A 147 11.41 51.32 16.60
C SER A 147 10.71 52.62 16.96
N ALA A 148 10.80 53.05 18.22
CA ALA A 148 10.19 54.29 18.68
C ALA A 148 10.87 55.53 18.08
N ALA A 149 12.21 55.52 17.96
CA ALA A 149 13.00 56.62 17.42
C ALA A 149 12.78 56.83 15.91
N MET A 150 12.36 55.80 15.18
CA MET A 150 11.92 55.92 13.78
C MET A 150 10.58 56.65 13.66
N LEU A 151 9.66 56.44 14.61
CA LEU A 151 8.31 57.02 14.60
C LEU A 151 8.23 58.40 15.26
N ALA A 152 9.17 58.74 16.14
CA ALA A 152 9.06 59.90 17.03
C ALA A 152 9.39 61.29 16.42
N GLY A 153 9.85 61.39 15.17
CA GLY A 153 10.12 62.68 14.50
C GLY A 153 10.89 63.71 15.37
N GLY A 154 10.28 64.87 15.63
CA GLY A 154 10.85 65.96 16.46
C GLY A 154 11.04 65.64 17.96
N ALA A 155 10.50 64.52 18.44
CA ALA A 155 10.62 64.06 19.83
C ALA A 155 11.73 63.02 20.04
N LYS A 156 12.53 62.73 19.00
CA LYS A 156 13.66 61.77 19.06
C LYS A 156 14.62 62.03 20.24
N ASN A 157 14.84 63.30 20.61
CA ASN A 157 15.72 63.66 21.72
C ASN A 157 15.17 63.18 23.08
N TYR A 158 13.85 63.11 23.24
CA TYR A 158 13.20 62.68 24.48
C TYR A 158 13.24 61.14 24.63
N VAL A 159 12.90 60.40 23.57
CA VAL A 159 12.98 58.93 23.53
C VAL A 159 14.44 58.45 23.70
N THR A 160 15.39 59.22 23.18
CA THR A 160 16.84 58.97 23.37
C THR A 160 17.28 59.23 24.81
N ALA A 161 16.72 60.23 25.49
CA ALA A 161 17.02 60.48 26.90
C ALA A 161 16.49 59.33 27.79
N ALA A 162 15.24 58.92 27.59
CA ALA A 162 14.62 57.81 28.34
C ALA A 162 15.35 56.48 28.11
N TYR A 163 15.78 56.19 26.87
CA TYR A 163 16.56 54.99 26.57
C TYR A 163 17.92 54.98 27.29
N ASN A 164 18.65 56.10 27.28
CA ASN A 164 19.95 56.19 27.93
C ASN A 164 19.86 56.11 29.46
N GLU A 165 18.78 56.65 30.04
CA GLU A 165 18.49 56.56 31.47
C GLU A 165 18.25 55.10 31.89
N ILE A 166 17.32 54.41 31.24
CA ILE A 166 17.00 53.01 31.56
C ILE A 166 18.18 52.07 31.25
N LYS A 167 18.93 52.32 30.17
CA LYS A 167 20.16 51.58 29.87
C LYS A 167 21.16 51.66 31.04
N THR A 168 21.37 52.85 31.59
CA THR A 168 22.29 53.06 32.73
C THR A 168 21.78 52.36 33.99
N GLU A 169 20.47 52.34 34.20
CA GLU A 169 19.83 51.61 35.31
C GLU A 169 19.97 50.09 35.15
N ILE A 170 19.81 49.53 33.94
CA ILE A 170 20.01 48.09 33.68
C ILE A 170 21.47 47.67 33.87
N GLU A 171 22.43 48.48 33.42
CA GLU A 171 23.86 48.20 33.58
C GLU A 171 24.28 48.10 35.07
N SER A 172 23.61 48.85 35.95
CA SER A 172 23.86 48.87 37.40
C SER A 172 22.91 47.99 38.24
N ALA A 173 21.85 47.44 37.66
CA ALA A 173 20.81 46.66 38.35
C ALA A 173 21.26 45.24 38.81
N THR A 174 20.52 44.66 39.75
CA THR A 174 20.57 43.23 40.09
C THR A 174 19.61 42.43 39.21
N LYS A 175 19.70 41.09 39.21
CA LYS A 175 18.96 40.21 38.27
C LYS A 175 17.45 40.45 38.35
N GLU A 176 16.99 40.72 39.56
CA GLU A 176 15.58 40.86 39.93
C GLU A 176 15.00 42.21 39.49
N LYS A 177 15.84 43.25 39.33
CA LYS A 177 15.40 44.61 39.00
C LYS A 177 15.31 44.86 37.49
N ILE A 178 16.00 44.03 36.70
CA ILE A 178 16.11 44.22 35.24
C ILE A 178 14.75 44.08 34.52
N PRO A 179 13.87 43.11 34.83
CA PRO A 179 12.57 43.00 34.17
C PRO A 179 11.67 44.22 34.43
N GLU A 180 11.69 44.79 35.64
CA GLU A 180 10.95 46.01 35.98
C GLU A 180 11.42 47.20 35.14
N LEU A 181 12.73 47.33 34.93
CA LEU A 181 13.33 48.42 34.14
C LEU A 181 12.99 48.29 32.64
N VAL A 182 12.98 47.08 32.09
CA VAL A 182 12.55 46.82 30.71
C VAL A 182 11.05 47.12 30.53
N ALA A 183 10.22 46.68 31.47
CA ALA A 183 8.78 46.93 31.47
C ALA A 183 8.47 48.43 31.57
N LYS A 184 9.20 49.15 32.43
CA LYS A 184 9.08 50.61 32.59
C LYS A 184 9.36 51.33 31.27
N PHE A 185 10.46 51.01 30.57
CA PHE A 185 10.77 51.63 29.28
C PHE A 185 9.70 51.35 28.21
N LYS A 186 9.17 50.12 28.15
CA LYS A 186 8.10 49.76 27.22
C LYS A 186 6.79 50.50 27.51
N ALA A 187 6.42 50.61 28.78
CA ALA A 187 5.19 51.31 29.20
C ALA A 187 5.27 52.82 28.91
N GLU A 188 6.41 53.44 29.22
CA GLU A 188 6.65 54.86 28.93
C GLU A 188 6.68 55.14 27.41
N ALA A 189 7.23 54.23 26.61
CA ALA A 189 7.16 54.33 25.15
C ALA A 189 5.72 54.18 24.64
N TYR A 190 4.94 53.26 25.20
CA TYR A 190 3.57 52.96 24.76
C TYR A 190 2.57 54.07 25.07
N GLU A 191 2.56 54.60 26.31
CA GLU A 191 1.65 55.70 26.67
C GLU A 191 1.95 56.98 25.87
N TYR A 192 3.22 57.20 25.48
CA TYR A 192 3.58 58.30 24.58
C TYR A 192 2.94 58.16 23.18
N PHE A 193 2.89 56.95 22.61
CA PHE A 193 2.27 56.72 21.29
C PHE A 193 0.74 56.84 21.33
N LYS A 194 0.14 56.44 22.44
CA LYS A 194 -1.31 56.46 22.63
C LYS A 194 -1.90 57.87 22.75
N GLU A 195 -1.17 58.81 23.36
CA GLU A 195 -1.66 60.18 23.60
C GLU A 195 -1.44 61.17 22.43
N LYS A 196 -0.68 60.78 21.40
CA LYS A 196 -0.21 61.71 20.35
C LYS A 196 -0.51 61.32 18.90
N VAL A 197 -1.13 60.17 18.64
CA VAL A 197 -1.45 59.71 17.28
C VAL A 197 -2.96 59.86 17.00
N GLU A 198 -3.37 61.05 16.51
CA GLU A 198 -4.55 61.12 15.64
C GLU A 198 -4.13 60.51 14.31
N PHE A 199 -4.70 59.36 13.92
CA PHE A 199 -4.40 58.79 12.62
C PHE A 199 -4.79 59.78 11.54
N ALA A 200 -3.81 60.28 10.79
CA ALA A 200 -4.09 61.17 9.68
C ALA A 200 -4.93 60.38 8.64
N ALA A 201 -5.77 61.07 7.86
CA ALA A 201 -6.55 60.45 6.78
C ALA A 201 -5.70 59.57 5.84
N GLU A 202 -4.39 59.81 5.79
CA GLU A 202 -3.41 59.05 5.02
C GLU A 202 -3.07 57.66 5.60
N GLU A 203 -3.09 57.50 6.92
CA GLU A 203 -2.84 56.19 7.57
C GLU A 203 -4.04 55.24 7.40
N ILE A 204 -5.25 55.79 7.36
CA ILE A 204 -6.50 55.07 7.06
C ILE A 204 -6.50 54.54 5.63
N LYS A 205 -6.06 55.35 4.66
CA LYS A 205 -5.92 54.92 3.26
C LYS A 205 -4.92 53.78 3.13
N SER A 206 -3.82 53.82 3.89
CA SER A 206 -2.82 52.75 3.91
C SER A 206 -3.39 51.41 4.39
N LEU A 207 -4.25 51.41 5.40
CA LEU A 207 -4.92 50.19 5.90
C LEU A 207 -5.94 49.62 4.89
N ALA A 208 -6.74 50.48 4.25
CA ALA A 208 -7.66 50.06 3.20
C ALA A 208 -6.91 49.49 1.97
N GLU A 209 -5.78 50.08 1.62
CA GLU A 209 -4.89 49.58 0.56
C GLU A 209 -4.27 48.23 0.93
N ALA A 210 -3.85 48.03 2.19
CA ALA A 210 -3.31 46.76 2.66
C ALA A 210 -4.35 45.62 2.60
N GLU A 211 -5.61 45.90 2.94
CA GLU A 211 -6.68 44.89 2.85
C GLU A 211 -7.06 44.60 1.38
N LEU A 212 -7.10 45.62 0.53
CA LEU A 212 -7.26 45.44 -0.91
C LEU A 212 -6.12 44.59 -1.50
N ASN A 213 -4.88 44.84 -1.06
CA ASN A 213 -3.70 44.04 -1.41
C ASN A 213 -3.85 42.58 -1.01
N ARG A 214 -4.32 42.31 0.21
CA ARG A 214 -4.56 40.95 0.69
C ARG A 214 -5.57 40.22 -0.20
N ILE A 215 -6.74 40.83 -0.44
CA ILE A 215 -7.80 40.24 -1.26
C ILE A 215 -7.34 40.00 -2.69
N VAL A 216 -6.65 40.96 -3.30
CA VAL A 216 -6.14 40.83 -4.67
C VAL A 216 -5.04 39.77 -4.77
N ASN A 217 -4.18 39.64 -3.77
CA ASN A 217 -3.17 38.59 -3.73
C ASN A 217 -3.80 37.20 -3.57
N GLU A 218 -4.84 37.06 -2.74
CA GLU A 218 -5.60 35.80 -2.61
C GLU A 218 -6.30 35.37 -3.91
N ILE A 219 -6.72 36.33 -4.73
CA ILE A 219 -7.31 36.03 -6.05
C ILE A 219 -6.21 35.68 -7.05
N LYS A 220 -5.09 36.41 -7.05
CA LYS A 220 -3.93 36.16 -7.93
C LYS A 220 -3.29 34.80 -7.69
N THR A 221 -3.32 34.26 -6.47
CA THR A 221 -2.80 32.91 -6.19
C THR A 221 -3.69 31.80 -6.73
N LYS A 222 -4.96 32.08 -7.02
CA LYS A 222 -5.94 31.10 -7.52
C LYS A 222 -6.20 31.19 -9.02
N ILE A 223 -5.77 32.27 -9.68
CA ILE A 223 -6.01 32.53 -11.10
C ILE A 223 -4.67 32.56 -11.84
N GLU A 224 -4.43 31.52 -12.64
CA GLU A 224 -3.18 31.34 -13.41
C GLU A 224 -3.23 32.04 -14.80
N ASP A 225 -4.40 32.51 -15.27
CA ASP A 225 -4.55 33.14 -16.59
C ASP A 225 -4.03 34.58 -16.60
N SER A 226 -3.07 34.86 -17.48
CA SER A 226 -2.40 36.15 -17.59
C SER A 226 -3.32 37.32 -17.99
N GLU A 227 -4.38 37.07 -18.76
CA GLU A 227 -5.32 38.10 -19.22
C GLU A 227 -6.30 38.48 -18.10
N ILE A 228 -6.78 37.48 -17.34
CA ILE A 228 -7.60 37.70 -16.15
C ILE A 228 -6.76 38.35 -15.04
N THR A 229 -5.49 37.97 -14.90
CA THR A 229 -4.53 38.61 -13.98
C THR A 229 -4.31 40.09 -14.33
N ALA A 230 -4.29 40.44 -15.62
CA ALA A 230 -4.22 41.82 -16.06
C ALA A 230 -5.50 42.60 -15.68
N LYS A 231 -6.69 42.01 -15.86
CA LYS A 231 -7.97 42.60 -15.43
C LYS A 231 -8.08 42.77 -13.91
N ILE A 232 -7.56 41.82 -13.13
CA ILE A 232 -7.47 41.93 -11.66
C ILE A 232 -6.55 43.08 -11.27
N THR A 233 -5.45 43.27 -12.00
CA THR A 233 -4.50 44.35 -11.76
C THR A 233 -5.08 45.72 -12.14
N GLU A 234 -5.85 45.79 -13.23
CA GLU A 234 -6.61 46.99 -13.61
C GLU A 234 -7.70 47.33 -12.59
N TYR A 235 -8.47 46.33 -12.14
CA TYR A 235 -9.44 46.49 -11.06
C TYR A 235 -8.77 46.98 -9.77
N TYR A 236 -7.63 46.39 -9.40
CA TYR A 236 -6.85 46.80 -8.24
C TYR A 236 -6.41 48.27 -8.34
N ALA A 237 -5.92 48.72 -9.50
CA ALA A 237 -5.53 50.11 -9.72
C ALA A 237 -6.73 51.06 -9.56
N LEU A 238 -7.89 50.72 -10.14
CA LEU A 238 -9.12 51.51 -10.02
C LEU A 238 -9.67 51.54 -8.58
N ALA A 239 -9.61 50.41 -7.86
CA ALA A 239 -10.03 50.32 -6.47
C ALA A 239 -9.09 51.13 -5.55
N LYS A 240 -7.79 51.13 -5.85
CA LYS A 240 -6.79 51.95 -5.16
C LYS A 240 -7.02 53.45 -5.42
N GLU A 241 -7.27 53.86 -6.66
CA GLU A 241 -7.64 55.26 -6.98
C GLU A 241 -8.90 55.71 -6.22
N LYS A 242 -9.91 54.84 -6.09
CA LYS A 242 -11.12 55.13 -5.29
C LYS A 242 -10.81 55.31 -3.79
N ILE A 243 -9.90 54.50 -3.23
CA ILE A 243 -9.43 54.63 -1.84
C ILE A 243 -8.66 55.95 -1.67
N GLU A 244 -7.80 56.32 -2.62
CA GLU A 244 -7.02 57.56 -2.61
C GLU A 244 -7.91 58.81 -2.72
N ALA A 245 -8.99 58.76 -3.50
CA ALA A 245 -9.93 59.86 -3.74
C ALA A 245 -10.96 60.07 -2.61
N ALA A 246 -11.07 59.16 -1.65
CA ALA A 246 -12.04 59.27 -0.56
C ALA A 246 -11.66 60.40 0.43
N ALA A 247 -12.61 61.30 0.72
CA ALA A 247 -12.45 62.40 1.66
C ALA A 247 -13.44 62.25 2.82
N GLY A 248 -12.98 61.82 4.00
CA GLY A 248 -13.80 61.73 5.22
C GLY A 248 -13.43 60.56 6.13
N THR A 249 -13.94 60.61 7.37
CA THR A 249 -13.68 59.65 8.47
C THR A 249 -14.57 58.40 8.47
N ASP A 250 -15.31 58.09 7.39
CA ASP A 250 -16.17 56.90 7.28
C ASP A 250 -15.39 55.68 6.75
N ILE A 251 -14.51 55.17 7.62
CA ILE A 251 -13.61 54.04 7.34
C ILE A 251 -14.40 52.78 7.02
N ASP A 252 -15.45 52.52 7.79
CA ASP A 252 -16.23 51.29 7.71
C ASP A 252 -17.03 51.20 6.42
N GLY A 253 -17.59 52.32 5.95
CA GLY A 253 -18.30 52.40 4.68
C GLY A 253 -17.40 52.11 3.47
N ILE A 254 -16.17 52.63 3.48
CA ILE A 254 -15.20 52.43 2.39
C ILE A 254 -14.70 50.99 2.37
N ILE A 255 -14.33 50.42 3.52
CA ILE A 255 -13.86 49.03 3.61
C ILE A 255 -14.96 48.06 3.23
N ALA A 256 -16.20 48.28 3.66
CA ALA A 256 -17.34 47.43 3.31
C ALA A 256 -17.63 47.46 1.80
N ALA A 257 -17.57 48.64 1.16
CA ALA A 257 -17.76 48.79 -0.27
C ALA A 257 -16.67 48.07 -1.08
N VAL A 258 -15.40 48.24 -0.68
CA VAL A 258 -14.26 47.55 -1.31
C VAL A 258 -14.37 46.03 -1.16
N LYS A 259 -14.74 45.51 0.02
CA LYS A 259 -14.94 44.08 0.25
C LYS A 259 -16.08 43.51 -0.62
N SER A 260 -17.20 44.23 -0.73
CA SER A 260 -18.35 43.81 -1.54
C SER A 260 -18.04 43.81 -3.04
N GLU A 261 -17.42 44.88 -3.54
CA GLU A 261 -17.01 45.01 -4.95
C GLU A 261 -15.96 43.94 -5.30
N ALA A 262 -14.98 43.71 -4.42
CA ALA A 262 -13.95 42.69 -4.62
C ALA A 262 -14.56 41.28 -4.64
N ALA A 263 -15.48 40.95 -3.73
CA ALA A 263 -16.17 39.66 -3.72
C ALA A 263 -17.01 39.41 -5.00
N SER A 264 -17.64 40.46 -5.54
CA SER A 264 -18.35 40.39 -6.81
C SER A 264 -17.39 40.15 -7.99
N LYS A 265 -16.28 40.90 -8.04
CA LYS A 265 -15.26 40.75 -9.09
C LYS A 265 -14.54 39.41 -9.03
N THR A 266 -14.31 38.84 -7.85
CA THR A 266 -13.80 37.47 -7.70
C THR A 266 -14.73 36.45 -8.37
N LYS A 267 -16.05 36.56 -8.19
CA LYS A 267 -17.00 35.65 -8.85
C LYS A 267 -17.02 35.81 -10.37
N GLU A 268 -16.93 37.05 -10.85
CA GLU A 268 -16.85 37.38 -12.28
C GLU A 268 -15.59 36.78 -12.92
N PHE A 269 -14.41 37.02 -12.32
CA PHE A 269 -13.14 36.48 -12.80
C PHE A 269 -13.07 34.96 -12.70
N ALA A 270 -13.65 34.37 -11.64
CA ALA A 270 -13.75 32.92 -11.51
C ALA A 270 -14.62 32.29 -12.61
N ALA A 271 -15.76 32.90 -12.92
CA ALA A 271 -16.63 32.44 -13.99
C ALA A 271 -15.95 32.55 -15.37
N GLU A 272 -15.18 33.63 -15.61
CA GLU A 272 -14.41 33.81 -16.84
C GLU A 272 -13.31 32.72 -16.99
N GLN A 273 -12.57 32.44 -15.92
CA GLN A 273 -11.54 31.40 -15.91
C GLN A 273 -12.13 30.01 -16.17
N ILE A 274 -13.23 29.67 -15.48
CA ILE A 274 -13.95 28.40 -15.70
C ILE A 274 -14.42 28.31 -17.15
N SER A 275 -14.93 29.40 -17.74
CA SER A 275 -15.33 29.43 -19.14
C SER A 275 -14.16 29.12 -20.09
N LYS A 276 -13.01 29.76 -19.87
CA LYS A 276 -11.79 29.48 -20.65
C LYS A 276 -11.34 28.02 -20.53
N TYR A 277 -11.34 27.45 -19.32
CA TYR A 277 -11.02 26.03 -19.13
C TYR A 277 -12.00 25.11 -19.88
N LYS A 278 -13.31 25.38 -19.77
CA LYS A 278 -14.33 24.62 -20.51
C LYS A 278 -14.08 24.69 -22.02
N THR A 279 -13.81 25.86 -22.57
CA THR A 279 -13.53 26.02 -24.01
C THR A 279 -12.27 25.29 -24.44
N ALA A 280 -11.19 25.35 -23.66
CA ALA A 280 -9.94 24.68 -23.99
C ALA A 280 -10.08 23.15 -23.97
N VAL A 281 -10.70 22.60 -22.93
CA VAL A 281 -10.97 21.15 -22.80
C VAL A 281 -11.92 20.69 -23.90
N LYS A 282 -13.00 21.44 -24.14
CA LYS A 282 -13.94 21.13 -25.22
C LYS A 282 -13.25 21.07 -26.58
N THR A 283 -12.39 22.04 -26.88
CA THR A 283 -11.60 22.07 -28.12
C THR A 283 -10.69 20.84 -28.24
N TYR A 284 -10.09 20.40 -27.14
CA TYR A 284 -9.25 19.21 -27.08
C TYR A 284 -10.03 17.93 -27.38
N ILE A 285 -11.16 17.72 -26.68
CA ILE A 285 -12.05 16.58 -26.89
C ILE A 285 -12.58 16.58 -28.32
N ASP A 286 -13.06 17.74 -28.80
CA ASP A 286 -13.54 17.91 -30.17
C ASP A 286 -12.46 17.49 -31.18
N GLY A 287 -11.19 17.87 -30.96
CA GLY A 287 -10.07 17.49 -31.80
C GLY A 287 -9.86 15.98 -31.88
N ILE A 288 -9.78 15.31 -30.73
CA ILE A 288 -9.50 13.86 -30.67
C ILE A 288 -10.69 13.05 -31.16
N VAL A 289 -11.90 13.33 -30.66
CA VAL A 289 -13.10 12.55 -30.97
C VAL A 289 -13.49 12.72 -32.44
N ASN A 290 -13.49 13.94 -32.99
CA ASN A 290 -13.83 14.11 -34.41
C ASN A 290 -12.79 13.47 -35.33
N THR A 291 -11.50 13.52 -34.95
CA THR A 291 -10.45 12.80 -35.69
C THR A 291 -10.73 11.30 -35.67
N ALA A 292 -11.07 10.71 -34.52
CA ALA A 292 -11.42 9.30 -34.41
C ALA A 292 -12.68 8.94 -35.22
N LEU A 293 -13.74 9.75 -35.14
CA LEU A 293 -14.99 9.56 -35.90
C LEU A 293 -14.78 9.58 -37.42
N SER A 294 -13.79 10.35 -37.90
CA SER A 294 -13.42 10.40 -39.33
C SER A 294 -12.70 9.13 -39.82
N LYS A 295 -12.01 8.43 -38.91
CA LYS A 295 -11.20 7.23 -39.22
C LYS A 295 -11.95 5.92 -38.99
N ILE A 296 -12.87 5.90 -38.02
CA ILE A 296 -13.70 4.74 -37.72
C ILE A 296 -14.77 4.60 -38.81
N GLU A 297 -15.04 3.38 -39.26
CA GLU A 297 -16.04 3.08 -40.29
C GLU A 297 -17.28 2.40 -39.70
N ASP A 298 -17.07 1.63 -38.63
CA ASP A 298 -18.10 0.88 -37.93
C ASP A 298 -19.10 1.80 -37.21
N GLN A 299 -20.39 1.61 -37.48
CA GLN A 299 -21.45 2.49 -36.98
C GLN A 299 -21.71 2.33 -35.48
N GLU A 300 -21.48 1.13 -34.93
CA GLU A 300 -21.64 0.86 -33.51
C GLU A 300 -20.55 1.60 -32.72
N LEU A 301 -19.29 1.49 -33.15
CA LEU A 301 -18.16 2.23 -32.53
C LEU A 301 -18.32 3.76 -32.66
N LYS A 302 -18.90 4.27 -33.76
CA LYS A 302 -19.25 5.69 -33.90
C LYS A 302 -20.32 6.13 -32.91
N THR A 303 -21.31 5.28 -32.69
CA THR A 303 -22.40 5.54 -31.74
C THR A 303 -21.84 5.58 -30.32
N ASP A 304 -20.97 4.64 -29.95
CA ASP A 304 -20.28 4.61 -28.66
C ASP A 304 -19.45 5.89 -28.42
N LEU A 305 -18.64 6.30 -29.40
CA LEU A 305 -17.87 7.55 -29.33
C LEU A 305 -18.75 8.79 -29.17
N THR A 306 -19.87 8.83 -29.88
CA THR A 306 -20.83 9.95 -29.79
C THR A 306 -21.50 10.00 -28.42
N ASN A 307 -21.88 8.85 -27.87
CA ASN A 307 -22.48 8.76 -26.53
C ASN A 307 -21.50 9.16 -25.44
N TYR A 308 -20.26 8.66 -25.52
CA TYR A 308 -19.17 9.04 -24.62
C TYR A 308 -18.89 10.55 -24.66
N TYR A 309 -18.73 11.10 -25.87
CA TYR A 309 -18.54 12.53 -26.09
C TYR A 309 -19.64 13.38 -25.45
N ASN A 310 -20.90 12.98 -25.63
CA ASN A 310 -22.05 13.68 -25.03
C ASN A 310 -22.03 13.60 -23.49
N ALA A 311 -21.60 12.48 -22.92
CA ALA A 311 -21.48 12.32 -21.47
C ALA A 311 -20.37 13.19 -20.88
N GLU A 312 -19.18 13.20 -21.50
CA GLU A 312 -18.06 14.04 -21.08
C GLU A 312 -18.35 15.53 -21.26
N THR A 313 -19.05 15.91 -22.33
CA THR A 313 -19.50 17.29 -22.53
C THR A 313 -20.44 17.72 -21.40
N LYS A 314 -21.35 16.85 -20.93
CA LYS A 314 -22.21 17.15 -19.78
C LYS A 314 -21.43 17.29 -18.48
N LYS A 315 -20.42 16.44 -18.24
CA LYS A 315 -19.54 16.57 -17.06
C LYS A 315 -18.77 17.90 -17.10
N LEU A 316 -18.25 18.28 -18.28
CA LEU A 316 -17.59 19.55 -18.49
C LEU A 316 -18.51 20.75 -18.24
N GLU A 317 -19.76 20.67 -18.70
CA GLU A 317 -20.78 21.70 -18.46
C GLU A 317 -21.11 21.87 -16.97
N ALA A 318 -21.05 20.80 -16.18
CA ALA A 318 -21.37 20.79 -14.75
C ALA A 318 -20.31 21.45 -13.84
N ILE A 319 -19.11 21.76 -14.34
CA ILE A 319 -18.06 22.43 -13.56
C ILE A 319 -18.51 23.83 -13.14
N SER A 320 -18.50 24.11 -11.83
CA SER A 320 -18.98 25.37 -11.23
C SER A 320 -17.97 26.04 -10.29
N SER A 321 -16.80 25.42 -10.05
CA SER A 321 -15.74 25.93 -9.17
C SER A 321 -14.38 25.87 -9.87
N ILE A 322 -13.48 26.81 -9.56
CA ILE A 322 -12.08 26.80 -10.05
C ILE A 322 -11.33 25.59 -9.50
N ASP A 323 -11.53 25.26 -8.21
CA ASP A 323 -10.75 24.23 -7.53
C ASP A 323 -11.00 22.84 -8.15
N THR A 324 -12.22 22.58 -8.61
CA THR A 324 -12.57 21.33 -9.30
C THR A 324 -12.32 21.40 -10.80
N ALA A 325 -12.26 22.59 -11.40
CA ALA A 325 -12.14 22.75 -12.84
C ALA A 325 -10.85 22.13 -13.40
N LYS A 326 -9.72 22.27 -12.71
CA LYS A 326 -8.42 21.76 -13.18
C LYS A 326 -8.36 20.23 -13.12
N ILE A 327 -8.76 19.65 -11.99
CA ILE A 327 -8.78 18.19 -11.77
C ILE A 327 -9.73 17.53 -12.76
N THR A 328 -10.99 17.99 -12.81
CA THR A 328 -11.98 17.43 -13.74
C THR A 328 -11.59 17.65 -15.20
N ALA A 329 -10.92 18.76 -15.55
CA ALA A 329 -10.41 18.97 -16.91
C ALA A 329 -9.31 17.97 -17.30
N GLU A 330 -8.40 17.63 -16.39
CA GLU A 330 -7.34 16.64 -16.64
C GLU A 330 -7.89 15.22 -16.71
N GLU A 331 -8.82 14.87 -15.82
CA GLU A 331 -9.55 13.59 -15.86
C GLU A 331 -10.27 13.39 -17.20
N ILE A 332 -11.06 14.38 -17.64
CA ILE A 332 -11.79 14.28 -18.91
C ILE A 332 -10.84 14.08 -20.10
N LYS A 333 -9.67 14.75 -20.11
CA LYS A 333 -8.67 14.57 -21.17
C LYS A 333 -8.11 13.15 -21.19
N ALA A 334 -7.68 12.65 -20.03
CA ALA A 334 -7.11 11.31 -19.89
C ALA A 334 -8.14 10.22 -20.26
N ASP A 335 -9.37 10.34 -19.76
CA ASP A 335 -10.45 9.41 -20.08
C ASP A 335 -10.76 9.42 -21.59
N THR A 336 -10.75 10.60 -22.21
CA THR A 336 -11.05 10.74 -23.65
C THR A 336 -9.99 10.04 -24.49
N GLU A 337 -8.72 10.21 -24.14
CA GLU A 337 -7.60 9.56 -24.84
C GLU A 337 -7.70 8.03 -24.77
N GLU A 338 -7.93 7.48 -23.56
CA GLU A 338 -7.97 6.03 -23.37
C GLU A 338 -9.21 5.41 -24.02
N PHE A 339 -10.37 6.08 -23.94
CA PHE A 339 -11.58 5.62 -24.61
C PHE A 339 -11.40 5.63 -26.13
N VAL A 340 -10.90 6.72 -26.72
CA VAL A 340 -10.67 6.82 -28.17
C VAL A 340 -9.66 5.76 -28.65
N LYS A 341 -8.56 5.57 -27.92
CA LYS A 341 -7.56 4.54 -28.22
C LYS A 341 -8.16 3.14 -28.23
N THR A 342 -9.04 2.85 -27.27
CA THR A 342 -9.79 1.58 -27.20
C THR A 342 -10.70 1.39 -28.42
N GLN A 343 -11.41 2.42 -28.85
CA GLN A 343 -12.33 2.34 -30.00
C GLN A 343 -11.57 2.19 -31.33
N ILE A 344 -10.45 2.89 -31.49
CA ILE A 344 -9.56 2.73 -32.65
C ILE A 344 -9.01 1.30 -32.71
N LYS A 345 -8.59 0.73 -31.58
CA LYS A 345 -8.12 -0.66 -31.50
C LYS A 345 -9.21 -1.65 -31.94
N LYS A 346 -10.44 -1.50 -31.43
CA LYS A 346 -11.59 -2.32 -31.85
C LYS A 346 -11.85 -2.26 -33.37
N GLN A 347 -11.71 -1.09 -33.98
CA GLN A 347 -11.87 -0.93 -35.44
C GLN A 347 -10.75 -1.64 -36.22
N VAL A 348 -9.50 -1.55 -35.74
CA VAL A 348 -8.36 -2.28 -36.31
C VAL A 348 -8.59 -3.80 -36.21
N ASP A 349 -9.06 -4.28 -35.05
CA ASP A 349 -9.36 -5.69 -34.84
C ASP A 349 -10.49 -6.18 -35.77
N LYS A 350 -11.55 -5.38 -35.98
CA LYS A 350 -12.60 -5.69 -36.98
C LYS A 350 -12.02 -5.82 -38.40
N PHE A 351 -11.10 -4.94 -38.81
CA PHE A 351 -10.41 -5.06 -40.11
C PHE A 351 -9.54 -6.32 -40.19
N LYS A 352 -8.83 -6.66 -39.10
CA LYS A 352 -8.00 -7.87 -39.02
C LYS A 352 -8.84 -9.13 -39.14
N THR A 353 -9.96 -9.22 -38.43
CA THR A 353 -10.87 -10.36 -38.50
C THR A 353 -11.41 -10.57 -39.91
N ALA A 354 -11.92 -9.52 -40.56
CA ALA A 354 -12.45 -9.63 -41.93
C ALA A 354 -11.37 -10.04 -42.95
N ALA A 355 -10.13 -9.54 -42.80
CA ALA A 355 -9.01 -9.94 -43.63
C ALA A 355 -8.61 -11.39 -43.40
N LYS A 356 -8.56 -11.81 -42.12
CA LYS A 356 -8.22 -13.17 -41.71
C LYS A 356 -9.24 -14.18 -42.23
N GLU A 357 -10.54 -13.88 -42.16
CA GLU A 357 -11.59 -14.73 -42.73
C GLU A 357 -11.44 -14.94 -44.24
N LYS A 358 -11.09 -13.89 -44.99
CA LYS A 358 -10.80 -14.00 -46.43
C LYS A 358 -9.53 -14.81 -46.71
N LEU A 359 -8.45 -14.52 -45.97
CA LEU A 359 -7.18 -15.25 -46.07
C LEU A 359 -7.40 -16.74 -45.79
N ASP A 360 -8.06 -17.07 -44.68
CA ASP A 360 -8.42 -18.43 -44.29
C ASP A 360 -9.30 -19.10 -45.34
N GLY A 361 -10.37 -18.44 -45.77
CA GLY A 361 -11.30 -18.97 -46.76
C GLY A 361 -10.62 -19.30 -48.09
N SER A 362 -9.86 -18.35 -48.64
CA SER A 362 -9.17 -18.53 -49.93
C SER A 362 -8.03 -19.54 -49.87
N VAL A 363 -7.21 -19.51 -48.81
CA VAL A 363 -6.09 -20.44 -48.64
C VAL A 363 -6.59 -21.85 -48.36
N ASN A 364 -7.54 -22.05 -47.44
CA ASN A 364 -8.06 -23.38 -47.12
C ASN A 364 -8.79 -24.00 -48.31
N ALA A 365 -9.59 -23.21 -49.04
CA ALA A 365 -10.19 -23.67 -50.29
C ALA A 365 -9.14 -24.14 -51.29
N ALA A 366 -8.03 -23.40 -51.44
CA ALA A 366 -6.93 -23.81 -52.31
C ALA A 366 -6.17 -25.04 -51.79
N LEU A 367 -5.88 -25.13 -50.49
CA LEU A 367 -5.22 -26.29 -49.84
C LEU A 367 -6.02 -27.59 -50.04
N SER A 368 -7.35 -27.51 -50.10
CA SER A 368 -8.22 -28.66 -50.39
C SER A 368 -8.16 -29.14 -51.85
N LYS A 369 -7.76 -28.27 -52.79
CA LYS A 369 -7.67 -28.57 -54.23
C LYS A 369 -6.25 -28.86 -54.70
N ILE A 370 -5.25 -28.41 -53.94
CA ILE A 370 -3.83 -28.69 -54.16
C ILE A 370 -3.49 -30.04 -53.52
N GLU A 371 -2.74 -30.89 -54.20
CA GLU A 371 -2.28 -32.18 -53.68
C GLU A 371 -0.77 -32.18 -53.40
N ASP A 372 -0.03 -31.38 -54.17
CA ASP A 372 1.42 -31.29 -54.08
C ASP A 372 1.89 -30.64 -52.78
N GLN A 373 2.77 -31.33 -52.06
CA GLN A 373 3.20 -30.92 -50.73
C GLN A 373 4.08 -29.68 -50.75
N GLU A 374 4.84 -29.44 -51.82
CA GLU A 374 5.69 -28.26 -51.96
C GLU A 374 4.84 -27.01 -52.24
N LEU A 375 3.82 -27.11 -53.11
CA LEU A 375 2.86 -26.03 -53.33
C LEU A 375 1.99 -25.79 -52.08
N LYS A 376 1.66 -26.84 -51.31
CA LYS A 376 1.02 -26.70 -49.98
C LYS A 376 1.94 -26.03 -48.97
N ALA A 377 3.23 -26.34 -48.98
CA ALA A 377 4.20 -25.69 -48.12
C ALA A 377 4.39 -24.23 -48.51
N ASP A 378 4.51 -23.90 -49.81
CA ASP A 378 4.53 -22.54 -50.34
C ASP A 378 3.29 -21.75 -49.91
N LEU A 379 2.11 -22.35 -50.04
CA LEU A 379 0.85 -21.74 -49.66
C LEU A 379 0.72 -21.55 -48.14
N THR A 380 1.21 -22.51 -47.35
CA THR A 380 1.31 -22.42 -45.89
C THR A 380 2.32 -21.33 -45.47
N ASN A 381 3.46 -21.22 -46.14
CA ASN A 381 4.47 -20.20 -45.86
C ASN A 381 3.98 -18.80 -46.23
N PHE A 382 3.33 -18.65 -47.39
CA PHE A 382 2.65 -17.42 -47.77
C PHE A 382 1.58 -17.05 -46.74
N TYR A 383 0.73 -18.00 -46.36
CA TYR A 383 -0.28 -17.81 -45.33
C TYR A 383 0.32 -17.37 -43.98
N ASN A 384 1.41 -17.99 -43.54
CA ASN A 384 2.11 -17.60 -42.31
C ASN A 384 2.72 -16.19 -42.43
N THR A 385 3.27 -15.85 -43.60
CA THR A 385 3.85 -14.52 -43.87
C THR A 385 2.78 -13.44 -43.86
N GLU A 386 1.68 -13.64 -44.58
CA GLU A 386 0.56 -12.70 -44.60
C GLU A 386 -0.17 -12.63 -43.26
N SER A 387 -0.27 -13.76 -42.54
CA SER A 387 -0.79 -13.79 -41.16
C SER A 387 0.10 -12.99 -40.20
N ALA A 388 1.42 -13.06 -40.35
CA ALA A 388 2.37 -12.26 -39.57
C ALA A 388 2.28 -10.77 -39.92
N LYS A 389 2.18 -10.42 -41.22
CA LYS A 389 1.91 -9.04 -41.67
C LYS A 389 0.61 -8.50 -41.07
N LEU A 390 -0.46 -9.32 -41.07
CA LEU A 390 -1.74 -8.97 -40.47
C LEU A 390 -1.65 -8.80 -38.95
N ALA A 391 -0.91 -9.68 -38.27
CA ALA A 391 -0.68 -9.60 -36.83
C ALA A 391 0.04 -8.29 -36.44
N ALA A 392 0.98 -7.84 -37.26
CA ALA A 392 1.76 -6.61 -37.07
C ALA A 392 0.97 -5.31 -37.28
N VAL A 393 -0.24 -5.36 -37.85
CA VAL A 393 -1.10 -4.17 -38.00
C VAL A 393 -1.59 -3.70 -36.63
N ASN A 394 -1.18 -2.48 -36.24
CA ASN A 394 -1.55 -1.83 -34.98
C ASN A 394 -2.04 -0.38 -35.15
N ASN A 395 -2.05 0.16 -36.37
CA ASN A 395 -2.47 1.53 -36.68
C ASN A 395 -3.58 1.52 -37.74
N ILE A 396 -4.65 2.26 -37.47
CA ILE A 396 -5.82 2.42 -38.36
C ILE A 396 -5.49 3.05 -39.72
N ASP A 397 -4.50 3.96 -39.77
CA ASP A 397 -4.15 4.68 -41.01
C ASP A 397 -3.54 3.76 -42.07
N THR A 398 -2.78 2.75 -41.62
CA THR A 398 -2.16 1.75 -42.50
C THR A 398 -2.98 0.47 -42.60
N ALA A 399 -3.80 0.15 -41.58
CA ALA A 399 -4.58 -1.08 -41.52
C ALA A 399 -5.40 -1.34 -42.78
N LYS A 400 -6.11 -0.32 -43.28
CA LYS A 400 -6.97 -0.47 -44.46
C LYS A 400 -6.17 -0.75 -45.74
N ALA A 401 -5.00 -0.14 -45.90
CA ALA A 401 -4.14 -0.36 -47.05
C ALA A 401 -3.51 -1.76 -46.99
N THR A 402 -2.93 -2.13 -45.84
CA THR A 402 -2.31 -3.43 -45.61
C THR A 402 -3.31 -4.57 -45.75
N VAL A 403 -4.55 -4.42 -45.26
CA VAL A 403 -5.60 -5.44 -45.44
C VAL A 403 -5.97 -5.61 -46.92
N ARG A 404 -6.07 -4.52 -47.68
CA ARG A 404 -6.34 -4.60 -49.13
C ARG A 404 -5.21 -5.28 -49.89
N GLU A 405 -3.97 -4.97 -49.53
CA GLU A 405 -2.77 -5.61 -50.06
C GLU A 405 -2.80 -7.13 -49.78
N ILE A 406 -2.98 -7.55 -48.52
CA ILE A 406 -3.07 -8.96 -48.13
C ILE A 406 -4.14 -9.70 -48.93
N VAL A 407 -5.34 -9.12 -49.08
CA VAL A 407 -6.43 -9.76 -49.84
C VAL A 407 -6.05 -9.90 -51.32
N SER A 408 -5.51 -8.85 -51.93
CA SER A 408 -5.08 -8.85 -53.33
C SER A 408 -3.93 -9.83 -53.60
N ASP A 409 -2.94 -9.86 -52.71
CA ASP A 409 -1.80 -10.77 -52.77
C ASP A 409 -2.26 -12.21 -52.59
N THR A 410 -3.21 -12.46 -51.69
CA THR A 410 -3.80 -13.77 -51.48
C THR A 410 -4.50 -14.26 -52.74
N GLU A 411 -5.36 -13.44 -53.35
CA GLU A 411 -6.04 -13.80 -54.60
C GLU A 411 -5.04 -14.14 -55.72
N THR A 412 -4.00 -13.32 -55.87
CA THR A 412 -2.97 -13.49 -56.88
C THR A 412 -2.13 -14.75 -56.63
N PHE A 413 -1.67 -14.95 -55.39
CA PHE A 413 -0.83 -16.07 -55.01
C PHE A 413 -1.59 -17.39 -55.09
N VAL A 414 -2.81 -17.46 -54.56
CA VAL A 414 -3.69 -18.64 -54.66
C VAL A 414 -3.92 -19.01 -56.12
N LYS A 415 -4.26 -18.04 -56.98
CA LYS A 415 -4.45 -18.29 -58.41
C LYS A 415 -3.19 -18.86 -59.05
N ASN A 416 -2.02 -18.30 -58.74
CA ASN A 416 -0.74 -18.82 -59.24
C ASN A 416 -0.44 -20.24 -58.75
N GLN A 417 -0.71 -20.55 -57.47
CA GLN A 417 -0.47 -21.88 -56.92
C GLN A 417 -1.44 -22.93 -57.50
N LEU A 418 -2.71 -22.58 -57.70
CA LEU A 418 -3.66 -23.46 -58.40
C LEU A 418 -3.25 -23.68 -59.86
N SER A 419 -2.78 -22.65 -60.56
CA SER A 419 -2.20 -22.81 -61.90
C SER A 419 -0.95 -23.70 -61.88
N LYS A 420 -0.05 -23.55 -60.91
CA LYS A 420 1.09 -24.46 -60.73
C LYS A 420 0.65 -25.89 -60.43
N GLN A 421 -0.42 -26.10 -59.67
CA GLN A 421 -0.96 -27.44 -59.42
C GLN A 421 -1.59 -28.05 -60.68
N VAL A 422 -2.30 -27.27 -61.49
CA VAL A 422 -2.77 -27.70 -62.83
C VAL A 422 -1.57 -28.08 -63.69
N GLU A 423 -0.52 -27.26 -63.68
CA GLU A 423 0.73 -27.58 -64.37
C GLU A 423 1.43 -28.79 -63.75
N LYS A 424 1.33 -29.06 -62.44
CA LYS A 424 1.82 -30.30 -61.82
C LYS A 424 0.93 -31.49 -62.19
N TYR A 425 -0.38 -31.37 -62.38
CA TYR A 425 -1.20 -32.46 -62.91
C TYR A 425 -0.91 -32.71 -64.38
N LYS A 426 -0.75 -31.66 -65.19
CA LYS A 426 -0.28 -31.78 -66.56
C LYS A 426 1.11 -32.39 -66.60
N THR A 427 2.03 -31.91 -65.78
CA THR A 427 3.42 -32.39 -65.72
C THR A 427 3.49 -33.77 -65.10
N ALA A 428 2.62 -34.16 -64.18
CA ALA A 428 2.59 -35.49 -63.58
C ALA A 428 1.83 -36.50 -64.45
N ALA A 429 0.82 -36.06 -65.22
CA ALA A 429 0.12 -36.89 -66.19
C ALA A 429 0.92 -36.99 -67.47
N LYS A 430 1.55 -35.91 -67.93
CA LYS A 430 2.60 -35.90 -68.94
C LYS A 430 3.76 -36.73 -68.43
N ALA A 431 4.36 -36.46 -67.28
CA ALA A 431 5.40 -37.31 -66.70
C ALA A 431 4.94 -38.74 -66.45
N TYR A 432 3.64 -39.02 -66.23
CA TYR A 432 3.12 -40.38 -66.12
C TYR A 432 2.99 -41.01 -67.48
N ILE A 433 2.46 -40.32 -68.48
CA ILE A 433 2.33 -40.73 -69.87
C ILE A 433 3.71 -40.83 -70.47
N ASP A 434 4.53 -39.78 -70.49
CA ASP A 434 5.99 -39.85 -70.56
C ASP A 434 6.53 -41.00 -69.71
N LYS A 435 6.10 -41.32 -68.49
CA LYS A 435 6.67 -42.45 -67.73
C LYS A 435 6.13 -43.79 -68.16
N ILE A 436 4.92 -43.94 -68.69
CA ILE A 436 4.34 -45.23 -69.05
C ILE A 436 4.55 -45.47 -70.53
N VAL A 437 4.43 -44.44 -71.36
CA VAL A 437 4.91 -44.35 -72.74
C VAL A 437 6.42 -44.43 -72.66
N ASN A 438 7.17 -43.55 -71.98
CA ASN A 438 8.61 -43.81 -71.87
C ASN A 438 8.90 -45.10 -71.13
N ALA A 439 8.19 -45.58 -70.12
CA ALA A 439 8.34 -46.95 -69.58
C ALA A 439 7.52 -47.99 -70.32
N ALA A 440 7.21 -47.74 -71.57
CA ALA A 440 6.83 -48.69 -72.58
C ALA A 440 7.71 -48.55 -73.78
N LEU A 441 8.35 -47.40 -74.02
CA LEU A 441 9.53 -47.13 -74.81
C LEU A 441 10.79 -47.56 -74.02
N SER A 442 10.71 -47.81 -72.73
CA SER A 442 11.81 -48.09 -71.79
C SER A 442 11.45 -49.18 -70.82
N LYS A 443 10.15 -49.55 -70.79
CA LYS A 443 9.92 -50.95 -70.94
C LYS A 443 10.42 -51.30 -72.29
N ILE A 444 9.78 -51.21 -73.42
CA ILE A 444 10.40 -51.66 -74.66
C ILE A 444 11.66 -50.91 -75.03
N GLU A 445 12.79 -51.42 -74.56
CA GLU A 445 14.03 -50.72 -74.72
C GLU A 445 14.50 -50.82 -76.19
N ASP A 446 13.76 -51.56 -77.03
CA ASP A 446 13.89 -51.75 -78.47
C ASP A 446 13.33 -50.56 -79.29
N GLN A 447 14.18 -50.00 -80.17
CA GLN A 447 14.03 -48.66 -80.76
C GLN A 447 12.94 -48.51 -81.84
N GLU A 448 12.49 -49.58 -82.50
CA GLU A 448 11.44 -49.50 -83.53
C GLU A 448 10.05 -49.36 -82.88
N LEU A 449 9.87 -50.11 -81.79
CA LEU A 449 8.72 -50.01 -80.89
C LEU A 449 8.73 -48.71 -80.10
N LYS A 450 9.92 -48.08 -80.02
CA LYS A 450 10.02 -46.70 -79.57
C LYS A 450 9.36 -45.70 -80.52
N THR A 451 9.39 -45.92 -81.82
CA THR A 451 8.95 -44.92 -82.80
C THR A 451 7.42 -44.80 -82.88
N ASP A 452 6.69 -45.91 -82.89
CA ASP A 452 5.21 -45.92 -82.93
C ASP A 452 4.58 -45.36 -81.66
N LEU A 453 5.16 -45.73 -80.52
CA LEU A 453 4.74 -45.25 -79.22
C LEU A 453 5.09 -43.76 -79.01
N THR A 454 6.09 -43.24 -79.73
CA THR A 454 6.39 -41.78 -79.78
C THR A 454 5.34 -40.97 -80.56
N ASN A 455 4.74 -41.50 -81.64
CA ASN A 455 3.74 -40.77 -82.42
C ASN A 455 2.39 -40.63 -81.69
N TYR A 456 1.93 -41.71 -81.04
CA TYR A 456 0.71 -41.70 -80.23
C TYR A 456 0.86 -40.73 -79.03
N TYR A 457 2.02 -40.78 -78.38
CA TYR A 457 2.43 -39.88 -77.30
C TYR A 457 2.33 -38.39 -77.66
N ASN A 458 2.70 -38.01 -78.89
CA ASN A 458 2.65 -36.61 -79.33
C ASN A 458 1.21 -36.07 -79.47
N ALA A 459 0.21 -36.91 -79.75
CA ALA A 459 -1.18 -36.49 -79.88
C ALA A 459 -1.88 -36.30 -78.52
N GLU A 460 -1.62 -37.19 -77.57
CA GLU A 460 -2.15 -37.07 -76.19
C GLU A 460 -1.48 -35.93 -75.42
N THR A 461 -0.19 -35.63 -75.72
CA THR A 461 0.49 -34.45 -75.18
C THR A 461 -0.24 -33.14 -75.54
N LYS A 462 -0.79 -33.00 -76.76
CA LYS A 462 -1.55 -31.81 -77.16
C LYS A 462 -2.88 -31.66 -76.43
N LYS A 463 -3.53 -32.75 -76.04
CA LYS A 463 -4.77 -32.70 -75.24
C LYS A 463 -4.48 -32.27 -73.79
N LEU A 464 -3.37 -32.73 -73.21
CA LEU A 464 -2.90 -32.28 -71.90
C LEU A 464 -2.58 -30.77 -71.88
N GLU A 465 -1.98 -30.25 -72.94
CA GLU A 465 -1.66 -28.82 -73.08
C GLU A 465 -2.91 -27.92 -73.04
N ALA A 466 -4.08 -28.44 -73.46
CA ALA A 466 -5.34 -27.69 -73.51
C ALA A 466 -6.09 -27.59 -72.16
N ILE A 467 -5.65 -28.29 -71.10
CA ILE A 467 -6.27 -28.22 -69.76
C ILE A 467 -6.03 -26.83 -69.15
N ASN A 468 -7.06 -26.13 -68.69
CA ASN A 468 -6.92 -24.78 -68.11
C ASN A 468 -7.70 -24.54 -66.81
N SER A 469 -8.37 -25.56 -66.26
CA SER A 469 -9.17 -25.47 -65.05
C SER A 469 -8.80 -26.56 -64.04
N ILE A 470 -8.65 -26.20 -62.76
CA ILE A 470 -8.32 -27.14 -61.69
C ILE A 470 -9.42 -28.18 -61.47
N ASP A 471 -10.70 -27.79 -61.57
CA ASP A 471 -11.84 -28.62 -61.19
C ASP A 471 -12.05 -29.84 -62.11
N THR A 472 -11.59 -29.76 -63.36
CA THR A 472 -11.65 -30.87 -64.33
C THR A 472 -10.27 -31.45 -64.66
N SER A 473 -9.18 -30.77 -64.25
CA SER A 473 -7.81 -31.14 -64.62
C SER A 473 -7.41 -32.55 -64.19
N LYS A 474 -7.75 -32.97 -62.97
CA LYS A 474 -7.41 -34.29 -62.44
C LYS A 474 -8.13 -35.40 -63.23
N THR A 475 -9.44 -35.27 -63.41
CA THR A 475 -10.27 -36.25 -64.13
C THR A 475 -9.86 -36.37 -65.60
N THR A 476 -9.72 -35.24 -66.31
CA THR A 476 -9.28 -35.26 -67.73
C THR A 476 -7.85 -35.79 -67.87
N ALA A 477 -6.96 -35.48 -66.92
CA ALA A 477 -5.61 -36.05 -66.91
C ALA A 477 -5.62 -37.56 -66.62
N GLU A 478 -6.54 -38.06 -65.80
CA GLU A 478 -6.72 -39.49 -65.51
C GLU A 478 -7.31 -40.25 -66.71
N GLU A 479 -8.28 -39.68 -67.43
CA GLU A 479 -8.83 -40.25 -68.68
C GLU A 479 -7.73 -40.48 -69.73
N ILE A 480 -6.85 -39.48 -69.95
CA ILE A 480 -5.73 -39.60 -70.91
C ILE A 480 -4.71 -40.68 -70.48
N LYS A 481 -4.48 -40.85 -69.16
CA LYS A 481 -3.59 -41.93 -68.66
C LYS A 481 -4.14 -43.31 -69.01
N VAL A 482 -5.45 -43.52 -68.81
CA VAL A 482 -6.12 -44.79 -69.06
C VAL A 482 -6.06 -45.15 -70.55
N ASP A 483 -6.38 -44.21 -71.44
CA ASP A 483 -6.29 -44.40 -72.90
C ASP A 483 -4.86 -44.79 -73.35
N THR A 484 -3.85 -44.19 -72.71
CA THR A 484 -2.43 -44.44 -73.00
C THR A 484 -1.96 -45.83 -72.52
N GLU A 485 -2.39 -46.28 -71.33
CA GLU A 485 -2.04 -47.59 -70.76
C GLU A 485 -2.47 -48.76 -71.64
N GLU A 486 -3.62 -48.63 -72.31
CA GLU A 486 -4.17 -49.65 -73.20
C GLU A 486 -3.31 -49.80 -74.46
N PHE A 487 -2.79 -48.70 -75.00
CA PHE A 487 -1.87 -48.71 -76.15
C PHE A 487 -0.50 -49.33 -75.80
N ILE A 488 -0.03 -49.12 -74.57
CA ILE A 488 1.26 -49.56 -74.03
C ILE A 488 1.36 -51.09 -73.78
N LYS A 489 0.28 -51.73 -73.33
CA LYS A 489 0.27 -53.19 -73.08
C LYS A 489 0.60 -54.01 -74.32
N THR A 490 0.20 -53.55 -75.50
CA THR A 490 0.50 -54.15 -76.81
C THR A 490 2.01 -54.17 -77.12
N GLN A 491 2.76 -53.27 -76.47
CA GLN A 491 4.14 -52.94 -76.74
C GLN A 491 5.05 -53.64 -75.67
N ILE A 492 4.70 -53.55 -74.38
CA ILE A 492 5.40 -54.08 -73.19
C ILE A 492 5.86 -55.55 -73.23
N LYS A 493 5.11 -56.46 -73.88
CA LYS A 493 5.48 -57.88 -73.98
C LYS A 493 6.88 -58.15 -74.58
N LYS A 494 7.45 -57.15 -75.27
CA LYS A 494 8.79 -57.22 -75.88
C LYS A 494 9.95 -56.72 -74.98
N GLN A 495 9.70 -56.25 -73.73
CA GLN A 495 10.75 -55.74 -72.80
C GLN A 495 11.20 -56.65 -71.65
N VAL A 496 10.36 -57.57 -71.20
CA VAL A 496 10.46 -58.39 -69.98
C VAL A 496 11.88 -58.67 -69.49
N ASP A 497 12.73 -59.06 -70.43
CA ASP A 497 14.11 -59.51 -70.27
C ASP A 497 15.07 -58.46 -69.68
N LYS A 498 14.70 -57.18 -69.62
CA LYS A 498 15.54 -56.08 -69.12
C LYS A 498 15.20 -55.56 -67.71
N PHE A 499 14.10 -56.01 -67.11
CA PHE A 499 13.67 -55.59 -65.76
C PHE A 499 14.41 -56.18 -64.56
N LYS A 500 15.20 -57.24 -64.74
CA LYS A 500 15.92 -57.92 -63.63
C LYS A 500 17.01 -57.06 -62.97
N THR A 501 17.63 -56.15 -63.71
CA THR A 501 18.76 -55.34 -63.25
C THR A 501 18.35 -54.19 -62.31
N ALA A 502 17.18 -53.56 -62.51
CA ALA A 502 16.74 -52.37 -61.77
C ALA A 502 16.17 -52.63 -60.36
N ALA A 503 15.86 -53.89 -60.01
CA ALA A 503 15.33 -54.24 -58.69
C ALA A 503 16.42 -54.36 -57.60
N MET A 504 17.66 -54.63 -58.00
CA MET A 504 18.81 -54.76 -57.09
C MET A 504 19.22 -53.40 -56.47
N GLU A 505 19.00 -52.28 -57.17
CA GLU A 505 19.28 -50.92 -56.67
C GLU A 505 18.26 -50.46 -55.61
N LYS A 506 16.97 -50.72 -55.81
CA LYS A 506 15.92 -50.33 -54.87
C LYS A 506 16.00 -51.04 -53.52
N LEU A 507 16.48 -52.28 -53.49
CA LEU A 507 16.72 -53.04 -52.26
C LEU A 507 17.81 -52.36 -51.41
N ASN A 508 18.88 -51.87 -52.03
CA ASN A 508 19.98 -51.13 -51.38
C ASN A 508 19.51 -49.79 -50.77
N GLU A 509 18.64 -49.04 -51.46
CA GLU A 509 18.08 -47.78 -50.94
C GLU A 509 17.15 -47.98 -49.74
N ALA A 510 16.28 -49.00 -49.79
CA ALA A 510 15.39 -49.35 -48.67
C ALA A 510 16.18 -49.81 -47.43
N HIS A 511 17.32 -50.46 -47.62
CA HIS A 511 18.22 -50.89 -46.54
C HIS A 511 18.90 -49.71 -45.84
N ASN A 512 19.43 -48.76 -46.61
CA ASN A 512 20.06 -47.55 -46.09
C ASN A 512 19.07 -46.63 -45.36
N ALA A 513 17.83 -46.50 -45.86
CA ALA A 513 16.78 -45.70 -45.23
C ALA A 513 16.30 -46.29 -43.89
N ALA A 514 16.22 -47.62 -43.76
CA ALA A 514 15.84 -48.29 -42.51
C ALA A 514 16.96 -48.24 -41.46
N ILE A 515 18.23 -48.33 -41.86
CA ILE A 515 19.41 -48.16 -40.97
C ILE A 515 19.42 -46.78 -40.30
N SER A 516 19.00 -45.72 -41.02
CA SER A 516 19.04 -44.34 -40.51
C SER A 516 18.05 -44.05 -39.36
N LYS A 517 17.02 -44.89 -39.18
CA LYS A 517 15.98 -44.73 -38.16
C LYS A 517 16.27 -45.49 -36.86
N LEU A 518 17.38 -46.22 -36.80
CA LEU A 518 17.77 -47.09 -35.68
C LEU A 518 19.02 -46.51 -35.00
N LYS A 519 18.94 -46.22 -33.69
CA LYS A 519 20.09 -45.77 -32.89
C LYS A 519 20.92 -46.95 -32.33
N SER A 520 20.36 -48.17 -32.27
CA SER A 520 20.97 -49.40 -31.72
C SER A 520 21.75 -50.19 -32.78
N GLU A 521 23.03 -50.50 -32.52
CA GLU A 521 23.87 -51.33 -33.41
C GLU A 521 23.37 -52.79 -33.52
N SER A 522 22.79 -53.34 -32.45
CA SER A 522 22.20 -54.69 -32.45
C SER A 522 20.99 -54.80 -33.38
N ALA A 523 20.18 -53.73 -33.49
CA ALA A 523 19.05 -53.68 -34.41
C ALA A 523 19.50 -53.57 -35.89
N LYS A 524 20.61 -52.84 -36.16
CA LYS A 524 21.20 -52.71 -37.49
C LYS A 524 21.75 -54.05 -38.01
N GLU A 525 22.30 -54.88 -37.14
CA GLU A 525 22.83 -56.20 -37.50
C GLU A 525 21.71 -57.19 -37.92
N LYS A 526 20.59 -57.20 -37.20
CA LYS A 526 19.39 -58.00 -37.58
C LYS A 526 18.80 -57.56 -38.93
N LEU A 527 18.80 -56.25 -39.20
CA LEU A 527 18.34 -55.67 -40.46
C LEU A 527 19.23 -56.10 -41.65
N THR A 528 20.53 -56.25 -41.42
CA THR A 528 21.51 -56.74 -42.42
C THR A 528 21.31 -58.20 -42.79
N VAL A 529 20.91 -59.05 -41.84
CA VAL A 529 20.57 -60.46 -42.11
C VAL A 529 19.31 -60.59 -42.98
N ALA A 530 18.29 -59.77 -42.73
CA ALA A 530 17.07 -59.75 -43.53
C ALA A 530 17.34 -59.33 -44.99
N TYR A 531 18.21 -58.34 -45.18
CA TYR A 531 18.64 -57.84 -46.50
C TYR A 531 19.23 -58.94 -47.39
N ASN A 532 20.14 -59.74 -46.85
CA ASN A 532 20.85 -60.79 -47.60
C ASN A 532 19.94 -61.96 -48.03
N ASN A 533 18.83 -62.20 -47.32
CA ASN A 533 17.90 -63.27 -47.66
C ASN A 533 17.00 -62.93 -48.86
N SER A 534 16.66 -61.65 -49.06
CA SER A 534 15.78 -61.19 -50.14
C SER A 534 16.38 -61.30 -51.55
N ILE A 535 17.70 -61.45 -51.68
CA ILE A 535 18.40 -61.46 -52.97
C ILE A 535 18.40 -62.84 -53.66
N LYS A 536 18.21 -63.95 -52.91
CA LYS A 536 18.41 -65.33 -53.40
C LYS A 536 17.43 -65.85 -54.48
N GLY A 537 16.37 -65.11 -54.84
CA GLY A 537 15.27 -65.59 -55.69
C GLY A 537 15.14 -64.98 -57.10
N PHE A 538 16.04 -64.09 -57.51
CA PHE A 538 15.84 -63.22 -58.68
C PHE A 538 15.91 -63.96 -60.05
N ASP A 539 16.60 -65.10 -60.12
CA ASP A 539 16.92 -65.74 -61.41
C ASP A 539 15.73 -66.45 -62.10
N ALA A 540 14.64 -66.76 -61.39
CA ALA A 540 13.56 -67.65 -61.86
C ALA A 540 12.39 -66.98 -62.63
N ILE A 541 12.51 -65.71 -63.00
CA ILE A 541 11.38 -64.84 -63.40
C ILE A 541 11.36 -64.56 -64.93
N ILE A 542 10.22 -64.67 -65.65
CA ILE A 542 10.13 -64.67 -67.15
C ILE A 542 8.92 -63.93 -67.79
N ASP A 543 8.10 -63.20 -67.05
CA ASP A 543 6.96 -62.42 -67.60
C ASP A 543 7.13 -60.92 -67.27
N ILE A 544 6.92 -59.96 -68.17
CA ILE A 544 7.28 -58.52 -67.95
C ILE A 544 6.43 -57.93 -66.84
N ASP A 545 5.22 -58.42 -66.75
CA ASP A 545 4.21 -57.95 -65.83
C ASP A 545 4.43 -58.54 -64.43
N THR A 546 4.87 -59.81 -64.32
CA THR A 546 5.30 -60.39 -63.03
C THR A 546 6.79 -60.24 -62.73
N ALA A 547 7.61 -59.77 -63.68
CA ALA A 547 9.06 -59.74 -63.49
C ALA A 547 9.50 -58.60 -62.61
N LYS A 548 8.95 -57.43 -62.90
CA LYS A 548 9.06 -56.29 -62.01
C LYS A 548 8.39 -56.58 -60.66
N ALA A 549 7.23 -57.25 -60.66
CA ALA A 549 6.44 -57.51 -59.46
C ALA A 549 7.04 -58.56 -58.51
N ALA A 550 7.59 -59.68 -58.99
CA ALA A 550 8.25 -60.68 -58.15
C ALA A 550 9.58 -60.18 -57.56
N LEU A 551 10.24 -59.25 -58.25
CA LEU A 551 11.41 -58.54 -57.76
C LEU A 551 11.05 -57.39 -56.79
N ASP A 552 9.98 -56.65 -57.05
CA ASP A 552 9.42 -55.64 -56.13
C ASP A 552 8.80 -56.34 -54.87
N ASN A 553 8.34 -57.59 -54.94
CA ASN A 553 7.84 -58.38 -53.79
C ASN A 553 8.96 -58.77 -52.82
N ALA A 554 10.14 -59.14 -53.33
CA ALA A 554 11.32 -59.41 -52.50
C ALA A 554 11.81 -58.14 -51.76
N VAL A 555 11.64 -56.96 -52.38
CA VAL A 555 11.88 -55.65 -51.75
C VAL A 555 10.80 -55.33 -50.69
N ALA A 556 9.54 -55.71 -50.92
CA ALA A 556 8.44 -55.52 -49.98
C ALA A 556 8.51 -56.45 -48.74
N GLU A 557 8.95 -57.70 -48.89
CA GLU A 557 9.22 -58.62 -47.79
C GLU A 557 10.35 -58.12 -46.89
N TYR A 558 11.42 -57.57 -47.49
CA TYR A 558 12.49 -56.89 -46.77
C TYR A 558 11.97 -55.67 -45.99
N LYS A 559 11.13 -54.84 -46.61
CA LYS A 559 10.52 -53.67 -45.98
C LYS A 559 9.60 -54.04 -44.81
N THR A 560 8.87 -55.14 -44.92
CA THR A 560 8.01 -55.68 -43.85
C THR A 560 8.82 -56.20 -42.66
N ALA A 561 9.93 -56.89 -42.92
CA ALA A 561 10.86 -57.32 -41.87
C ALA A 561 11.55 -56.11 -41.19
N ALA A 562 11.89 -55.07 -41.95
CA ALA A 562 12.45 -53.82 -41.44
C ALA A 562 11.44 -53.05 -40.56
N GLU A 563 10.17 -53.01 -40.93
CA GLU A 563 9.08 -52.40 -40.14
C GLU A 563 8.85 -53.12 -38.81
N GLY A 564 8.98 -54.44 -38.75
CA GLY A 564 8.93 -55.21 -37.50
C GLY A 564 10.08 -54.88 -36.55
N ILE A 565 11.31 -54.79 -37.06
CA ILE A 565 12.51 -54.44 -36.26
C ILE A 565 12.42 -53.00 -35.73
N ILE A 566 11.91 -52.05 -36.53
CA ILE A 566 11.70 -50.65 -36.10
C ILE A 566 10.62 -50.55 -35.01
N LYS A 567 9.54 -51.33 -35.13
CA LYS A 567 8.44 -51.36 -34.14
C LYS A 567 8.89 -51.90 -32.78
N ASP A 568 9.72 -52.94 -32.76
CA ASP A 568 10.25 -53.53 -31.53
C ASP A 568 11.17 -52.54 -30.78
N GLU A 569 12.00 -51.78 -31.50
CA GLU A 569 12.88 -50.76 -30.91
C GLU A 569 12.11 -49.54 -30.36
N ILE A 570 11.12 -49.03 -31.12
CA ILE A 570 10.26 -47.91 -30.67
C ILE A 570 9.48 -48.29 -29.41
N SER A 571 9.04 -49.55 -29.27
CA SER A 571 8.35 -50.01 -28.07
C SER A 571 9.19 -49.87 -26.80
N VAL A 572 10.53 -50.00 -26.89
CA VAL A 572 11.43 -49.81 -25.73
C VAL A 572 11.47 -48.34 -25.31
N PHE A 573 11.53 -47.41 -26.27
CA PHE A 573 11.48 -45.97 -26.00
C PHE A 573 10.12 -45.52 -25.42
N VAL A 574 9.02 -46.06 -25.94
CA VAL A 574 7.66 -45.77 -25.44
C VAL A 574 7.49 -46.21 -23.99
N GLU A 575 7.96 -47.40 -23.61
CA GLU A 575 7.87 -47.86 -22.22
C GLU A 575 8.74 -47.01 -21.28
N SER A 576 9.95 -46.61 -21.71
CA SER A 576 10.79 -45.68 -20.94
C SER A 576 10.14 -44.30 -20.78
N ALA A 577 9.47 -43.79 -21.84
CA ALA A 577 8.77 -42.52 -21.79
C ALA A 577 7.54 -42.54 -20.88
N LYS A 578 6.76 -43.64 -20.88
CA LYS A 578 5.66 -43.83 -19.93
C LYS A 578 6.14 -43.79 -18.48
N GLU A 579 7.27 -44.42 -18.19
CA GLU A 579 7.87 -44.41 -16.86
C GLU A 579 8.31 -43.00 -16.44
N LYS A 580 8.90 -42.22 -17.36
CA LYS A 580 9.27 -40.82 -17.11
C LYS A 580 8.07 -39.89 -16.94
N ILE A 581 7.08 -39.96 -17.83
CA ILE A 581 5.82 -39.19 -17.74
C ILE A 581 5.11 -39.52 -16.42
N LYS A 582 5.04 -40.81 -16.05
CA LYS A 582 4.50 -41.22 -14.76
C LYS A 582 5.29 -40.65 -13.58
N LYS A 583 6.62 -40.64 -13.64
CA LYS A 583 7.45 -40.03 -12.60
C LYS A 583 7.20 -38.53 -12.46
N VAL A 584 7.08 -37.81 -13.58
CA VAL A 584 6.76 -36.37 -13.59
C VAL A 584 5.35 -36.14 -13.03
N TYR A 585 4.34 -36.91 -13.45
CA TYR A 585 2.98 -36.88 -12.89
C TYR A 585 2.95 -37.15 -11.38
N ASP A 586 3.58 -38.23 -10.92
CA ASP A 586 3.63 -38.62 -9.51
C ASP A 586 4.36 -37.55 -8.67
N THR A 587 5.23 -36.75 -9.28
CA THR A 587 5.95 -35.63 -8.62
C THR A 587 5.10 -34.36 -8.61
N ALA A 588 4.56 -33.97 -9.76
CA ALA A 588 3.75 -32.77 -9.96
C ALA A 588 2.39 -32.82 -9.25
N SER A 589 1.84 -34.01 -9.04
CA SER A 589 0.55 -34.21 -8.36
C SER A 589 0.64 -34.07 -6.84
N LYS A 590 1.80 -34.27 -6.22
CA LYS A 590 1.97 -34.23 -4.75
C LYS A 590 1.47 -32.92 -4.10
N PRO A 591 1.84 -31.73 -4.58
CA PRO A 591 1.42 -30.47 -3.96
C PRO A 591 -0.02 -30.06 -4.27
N LEU A 592 -0.77 -30.86 -5.04
CA LEU A 592 -2.11 -30.49 -5.53
C LEU A 592 -3.23 -31.03 -4.63
N THR A 593 -4.34 -30.26 -4.57
CA THR A 593 -5.60 -30.72 -3.98
C THR A 593 -6.21 -31.88 -4.79
N ALA A 594 -7.17 -32.60 -4.21
CA ALA A 594 -7.84 -33.70 -4.91
C ALA A 594 -8.48 -33.24 -6.24
N GLN A 595 -9.18 -32.11 -6.24
CA GLN A 595 -9.82 -31.56 -7.43
C GLN A 595 -8.79 -31.13 -8.50
N ALA A 596 -7.64 -30.59 -8.09
CA ALA A 596 -6.59 -30.22 -9.03
C ALA A 596 -5.86 -31.45 -9.61
N LYS A 597 -5.79 -32.55 -8.87
CA LYS A 597 -5.25 -33.82 -9.37
C LYS A 597 -6.05 -34.37 -10.54
N ASP A 598 -7.38 -34.26 -10.52
CA ASP A 598 -8.25 -34.79 -11.59
C ASP A 598 -7.89 -34.18 -12.97
N LYS A 599 -7.61 -32.88 -13.01
CA LYS A 599 -7.23 -32.19 -14.26
C LYS A 599 -5.79 -32.48 -14.68
N LEU A 600 -4.86 -32.65 -13.73
CA LEU A 600 -3.51 -33.13 -14.06
C LEU A 600 -3.53 -34.58 -14.55
N GLU A 601 -4.45 -35.41 -14.04
CA GLU A 601 -4.67 -36.79 -14.49
C GLU A 601 -5.23 -36.83 -15.92
N GLU A 602 -6.08 -35.88 -16.31
CA GLU A 602 -6.51 -35.69 -17.70
C GLU A 602 -5.32 -35.40 -18.63
N ILE A 603 -4.46 -34.43 -18.28
CA ILE A 603 -3.24 -34.10 -19.04
C ILE A 603 -2.30 -35.31 -19.16
N TYR A 604 -2.15 -36.09 -18.07
CA TYR A 604 -1.39 -37.33 -18.09
C TYR A 604 -2.00 -38.37 -19.04
N ASN A 605 -3.31 -38.59 -18.97
CA ASN A 605 -3.99 -39.57 -19.81
C ASN A 605 -3.93 -39.22 -21.30
N ASP A 606 -4.01 -37.93 -21.64
CA ASP A 606 -3.84 -37.44 -23.01
C ASP A 606 -2.42 -37.71 -23.53
N ALA A 607 -1.39 -37.41 -22.73
CA ALA A 607 0.00 -37.73 -23.11
C ALA A 607 0.22 -39.24 -23.29
N ILE A 608 -0.38 -40.08 -22.44
CA ILE A 608 -0.33 -41.54 -22.58
C ILE A 608 -1.11 -42.01 -23.82
N ALA A 609 -2.18 -41.33 -24.21
CA ALA A 609 -2.93 -41.62 -25.43
C ALA A 609 -2.11 -41.26 -26.69
N ASP A 610 -1.45 -40.11 -26.69
CA ASP A 610 -0.56 -39.68 -27.76
C ASP A 610 0.61 -40.65 -27.95
N LEU A 611 1.18 -41.16 -26.84
CA LEU A 611 2.23 -42.18 -26.87
C LEU A 611 1.81 -43.50 -27.55
N LYS A 612 0.52 -43.73 -27.83
CA LYS A 612 0.05 -44.94 -28.56
C LYS A 612 0.08 -44.78 -30.08
N THR A 613 0.24 -43.56 -30.59
CA THR A 613 0.10 -43.24 -32.03
C THR A 613 1.43 -42.96 -32.74
N ILE A 614 2.54 -43.01 -32.00
CA ILE A 614 3.86 -42.55 -32.41
C ILE A 614 4.59 -43.49 -33.38
N LYS A 615 5.46 -42.93 -34.23
CA LYS A 615 6.20 -43.67 -35.27
C LYS A 615 7.72 -43.44 -35.25
N THR A 616 8.23 -42.53 -34.43
CA THR A 616 9.67 -42.23 -34.34
C THR A 616 10.08 -41.96 -32.88
N ALA A 617 11.39 -42.01 -32.60
CA ALA A 617 11.94 -41.65 -31.30
C ALA A 617 11.83 -40.14 -31.01
N ASP A 618 11.95 -39.28 -32.02
CA ASP A 618 11.86 -37.82 -31.85
C ASP A 618 10.44 -37.40 -31.46
N ASP A 619 9.42 -38.10 -31.98
CA ASP A 619 8.04 -37.89 -31.56
C ASP A 619 7.80 -38.29 -30.08
N VAL A 620 8.52 -39.29 -29.56
CA VAL A 620 8.48 -39.67 -28.13
C VAL A 620 9.05 -38.53 -27.28
N GLU A 621 10.17 -37.94 -27.69
CA GLU A 621 10.79 -36.79 -27.01
C GLU A 621 9.86 -35.57 -27.02
N ARG A 622 9.15 -35.32 -28.13
CA ARG A 622 8.16 -34.24 -28.22
C ARG A 622 7.00 -34.42 -27.24
N VAL A 623 6.35 -35.59 -27.22
CA VAL A 623 5.23 -35.85 -26.31
C VAL A 623 5.66 -35.70 -24.84
N MET A 624 6.88 -36.13 -24.50
CA MET A 624 7.42 -35.90 -23.16
C MET A 624 7.60 -34.40 -22.84
N SER A 625 8.19 -33.63 -23.76
CA SER A 625 8.40 -32.18 -23.57
C SER A 625 7.07 -31.41 -23.48
N ASP A 626 6.09 -31.78 -24.29
CA ASP A 626 4.75 -31.18 -24.28
C ASP A 626 4.05 -31.45 -22.93
N PHE A 627 4.14 -32.69 -22.43
CA PHE A 627 3.61 -33.06 -21.11
C PHE A 627 4.32 -32.31 -19.96
N GLU A 628 5.65 -32.26 -19.96
CA GLU A 628 6.43 -31.54 -18.94
C GLU A 628 6.05 -30.05 -18.88
N THR A 629 5.83 -29.44 -20.05
CA THR A 629 5.41 -28.02 -20.15
C THR A 629 3.99 -27.83 -19.64
N ALA A 630 3.03 -28.66 -20.08
CA ALA A 630 1.64 -28.57 -19.66
C ALA A 630 1.46 -28.83 -18.16
N ALA A 631 2.15 -29.84 -17.62
CA ALA A 631 2.16 -30.12 -16.18
C ALA A 631 2.74 -28.95 -15.38
N LYS A 632 3.76 -28.26 -15.92
CA LYS A 632 4.35 -27.08 -15.30
C LYS A 632 3.41 -25.90 -15.24
N GLU A 633 2.81 -25.54 -16.36
CA GLU A 633 1.86 -24.43 -16.43
C GLU A 633 0.66 -24.66 -15.50
N TYR A 634 0.13 -25.89 -15.48
CA TYR A 634 -1.01 -26.22 -14.65
C TYR A 634 -0.72 -26.16 -13.13
N VAL A 635 0.44 -26.64 -12.69
CA VAL A 635 0.82 -26.55 -11.27
C VAL A 635 1.01 -25.09 -10.84
N ILE A 636 1.56 -24.23 -11.70
CA ILE A 636 1.68 -22.79 -11.42
C ILE A 636 0.29 -22.14 -11.29
N GLU A 637 -0.62 -22.46 -12.21
CA GLU A 637 -2.01 -21.99 -12.16
C GLU A 637 -2.69 -22.40 -10.84
N ALA A 638 -2.54 -23.67 -10.44
CA ALA A 638 -3.13 -24.19 -9.20
C ALA A 638 -2.55 -23.54 -7.93
N LEU A 639 -1.24 -23.24 -7.90
CA LEU A 639 -0.60 -22.54 -6.78
C LEU A 639 -1.03 -21.08 -6.70
N ASN A 640 -1.13 -20.38 -7.82
CA ASN A 640 -1.62 -19.01 -7.87
C ASN A 640 -3.06 -18.92 -7.35
N ALA A 641 -3.93 -19.87 -7.71
CA ALA A 641 -5.28 -19.95 -7.17
C ALA A 641 -5.31 -20.11 -5.64
N ILE A 642 -4.33 -20.79 -5.04
CA ILE A 642 -4.19 -20.89 -3.58
C ILE A 642 -3.74 -19.55 -2.98
N PHE A 643 -2.76 -18.87 -3.59
CA PHE A 643 -2.26 -17.57 -3.12
C PHE A 643 -3.34 -16.48 -3.19
N GLU A 644 -4.16 -16.48 -4.24
CA GLU A 644 -5.31 -15.55 -4.36
C GLU A 644 -6.29 -15.71 -3.19
N LYS A 645 -6.46 -16.93 -2.66
CA LYS A 645 -7.31 -17.15 -1.48
C LYS A 645 -6.71 -16.60 -0.19
N MET A 646 -5.39 -16.35 -0.12
CA MET A 646 -4.76 -15.72 1.04
C MET A 646 -5.08 -14.23 1.18
N GLY A 647 -5.78 -13.66 0.19
CA GLY A 647 -6.22 -12.26 0.20
C GLY A 647 -5.08 -11.26 0.02
N GLU A 648 -5.39 -9.99 0.22
CA GLU A 648 -4.41 -8.91 0.22
C GLU A 648 -3.93 -8.65 1.65
N VAL A 649 -2.73 -8.11 1.79
CA VAL A 649 -2.25 -7.69 3.10
C VAL A 649 -3.04 -6.45 3.55
N PRO A 650 -3.77 -6.47 4.67
CA PRO A 650 -4.63 -5.36 5.04
C PRO A 650 -3.81 -4.14 5.49
N ASP A 651 -4.21 -2.95 5.03
CA ASP A 651 -3.76 -1.69 5.65
C ASP A 651 -4.75 -1.29 6.75
N PRO A 652 -4.38 -1.31 8.03
CA PRO A 652 -5.29 -0.95 9.12
C PRO A 652 -5.60 0.56 9.16
N TRP A 653 -4.78 1.42 8.55
CA TRP A 653 -4.99 2.87 8.56
C TRP A 653 -6.14 3.32 7.65
N GLN A 654 -6.49 2.52 6.64
CA GLN A 654 -7.58 2.79 5.70
C GLN A 654 -9.00 2.81 6.33
N PHE A 655 -9.10 2.45 7.62
CA PHE A 655 -10.32 2.54 8.41
C PHE A 655 -10.52 3.90 9.07
N LEU A 656 -9.50 4.76 9.03
CA LEU A 656 -9.58 6.18 9.38
C LEU A 656 -9.47 7.04 8.12
N PRO A 657 -9.97 8.30 8.14
CA PRO A 657 -9.73 9.24 7.05
C PRO A 657 -8.24 9.48 6.83
N GLU A 658 -7.82 9.75 5.58
CA GLU A 658 -6.40 9.94 5.23
C GLU A 658 -5.72 11.05 6.05
N SER A 659 -6.47 12.07 6.46
CA SER A 659 -6.00 13.16 7.33
C SER A 659 -5.46 12.68 8.68
N PHE A 660 -5.81 11.46 9.13
CA PHE A 660 -5.30 10.83 10.36
C PHE A 660 -4.01 10.01 10.14
N GLY A 661 -3.42 10.04 8.93
CA GLY A 661 -2.10 9.47 8.73
C GLY A 661 -1.06 10.18 9.61
N VAL A 662 -0.11 9.42 10.19
CA VAL A 662 0.92 9.94 11.11
C VAL A 662 1.67 11.16 10.53
N LYS A 663 1.93 11.15 9.22
CA LYS A 663 2.56 12.26 8.47
C LYS A 663 1.81 13.61 8.55
N ASN A 664 0.51 13.59 8.86
CA ASN A 664 -0.34 14.77 8.95
C ASN A 664 -0.43 15.32 10.39
N MET A 665 0.13 14.59 11.36
CA MET A 665 0.18 14.97 12.78
C MET A 665 1.59 15.45 13.20
N LEU A 666 2.34 16.03 12.24
CA LEU A 666 3.74 16.40 12.41
C LEU A 666 3.96 17.80 12.99
N VAL A 667 4.50 17.90 14.21
CA VAL A 667 4.87 19.18 14.83
C VAL A 667 6.39 19.40 14.78
N SER A 668 6.79 20.67 14.83
CA SER A 668 8.19 21.05 15.09
C SER A 668 8.36 21.21 16.59
N GLU A 669 9.34 20.53 17.21
CA GLU A 669 9.60 20.65 18.66
C GLU A 669 9.85 22.11 19.09
N ASN A 670 10.48 22.90 18.23
CA ASN A 670 10.74 24.33 18.48
C ASN A 670 9.47 25.20 18.47
N ASN A 671 8.34 24.66 18.00
CA ASN A 671 7.07 25.38 17.88
C ASN A 671 6.05 24.94 18.95
N ILE A 672 6.45 24.09 19.91
CA ILE A 672 5.60 23.70 21.03
C ILE A 672 5.73 24.78 22.12
N PRO A 673 4.65 25.51 22.47
CA PRO A 673 4.72 26.56 23.49
C PRO A 673 4.90 25.99 24.90
N ASP A 674 5.70 26.66 25.74
CA ASP A 674 5.82 26.37 27.18
C ASP A 674 4.81 27.14 28.05
N TYR A 675 4.14 28.14 27.45
CA TYR A 675 3.16 29.03 28.06
C TYR A 675 3.66 29.84 29.27
N VAL A 676 4.98 29.93 29.48
CA VAL A 676 5.57 30.74 30.57
C VAL A 676 5.35 32.24 30.31
N ASP A 677 5.41 32.64 29.04
CA ASP A 677 5.01 33.95 28.54
C ASP A 677 3.63 33.89 27.87
N PHE A 678 3.00 35.06 27.68
CA PHE A 678 1.74 35.17 26.94
C PHE A 678 1.90 34.66 25.51
N THR A 679 1.35 33.47 25.28
CA THR A 679 1.34 32.79 23.99
C THR A 679 0.08 33.20 23.23
N ALA A 680 0.23 33.59 21.96
CA ALA A 680 -0.90 33.87 21.10
C ALA A 680 -1.71 32.57 20.85
N VAL A 681 -3.03 32.64 21.04
CA VAL A 681 -3.92 31.49 20.83
C VAL A 681 -3.83 30.95 19.39
N SER A 682 -3.56 31.82 18.42
CA SER A 682 -3.34 31.45 17.02
C SER A 682 -2.03 30.68 16.76
N ALA A 683 -1.06 30.74 17.67
CA ALA A 683 0.23 30.06 17.56
C ALA A 683 0.21 28.64 18.15
N ILE A 684 -0.87 28.24 18.82
CA ILE A 684 -1.01 26.89 19.38
C ILE A 684 -1.11 25.89 18.21
N PRO A 685 -0.27 24.83 18.17
CA PRO A 685 -0.34 23.78 17.15
C PRO A 685 -1.74 23.20 17.03
N GLN A 686 -2.12 22.66 15.87
CA GLN A 686 -3.50 22.13 15.64
C GLN A 686 -3.55 20.66 15.24
N ASN A 687 -2.40 20.14 14.85
CA ASN A 687 -2.15 18.81 14.34
C ASN A 687 -1.69 17.90 15.48
N TYR A 688 -2.59 17.75 16.46
CA TYR A 688 -2.41 16.90 17.63
C TYR A 688 -3.65 16.05 17.87
N ILE A 689 -3.46 14.98 18.63
CA ILE A 689 -4.50 14.04 19.03
C ILE A 689 -4.61 13.96 20.55
N GLY A 690 -5.82 13.75 21.04
CA GLY A 690 -6.11 13.53 22.45
C GLY A 690 -5.67 12.14 22.94
N LYS A 691 -5.88 11.90 24.24
CA LYS A 691 -5.52 10.64 24.91
C LYS A 691 -6.27 9.44 24.34
N GLY A 692 -7.55 9.60 23.99
CA GLY A 692 -8.38 8.54 23.43
C GLY A 692 -7.87 8.08 22.08
N LEU A 693 -7.73 9.01 21.13
CA LEU A 693 -7.22 8.68 19.79
C LEU A 693 -5.77 8.18 19.80
N ASN A 694 -4.93 8.63 20.74
CA ASN A 694 -3.56 8.11 20.89
C ASN A 694 -3.53 6.60 21.21
N VAL A 695 -4.51 6.07 21.96
CA VAL A 695 -4.64 4.61 22.17
C VAL A 695 -4.83 3.88 20.84
N VAL A 696 -5.68 4.43 19.97
CA VAL A 696 -5.93 3.89 18.63
C VAL A 696 -4.65 3.91 17.79
N TYR A 697 -3.93 5.03 17.78
CA TYR A 697 -2.65 5.15 17.04
C TYR A 697 -1.61 4.15 17.54
N LYS A 698 -1.47 3.96 18.86
CA LYS A 698 -0.56 2.97 19.43
C LYS A 698 -0.91 1.54 18.99
N ALA A 699 -2.20 1.20 18.93
CA ALA A 699 -2.65 -0.09 18.43
C ALA A 699 -2.33 -0.26 16.92
N LEU A 700 -2.70 0.72 16.10
CA LEU A 700 -2.46 0.72 14.64
C LEU A 700 -0.97 0.62 14.26
N ASN A 701 -0.09 1.34 14.97
CA ASN A 701 1.36 1.27 14.76
C ASN A 701 1.93 -0.13 15.06
N LYS A 702 1.49 -0.76 16.16
CA LYS A 702 1.88 -2.15 16.49
C LYS A 702 1.38 -3.13 15.43
N THR A 703 0.15 -2.92 14.95
CA THR A 703 -0.44 -3.71 13.86
C THR A 703 0.38 -3.62 12.57
N THR A 704 0.74 -2.41 12.15
CA THR A 704 1.54 -2.15 10.95
C THR A 704 2.89 -2.89 11.00
N THR A 705 3.54 -2.89 12.17
CA THR A 705 4.80 -3.61 12.37
C THR A 705 4.65 -5.13 12.21
N ALA A 706 3.62 -5.73 12.81
CA ALA A 706 3.37 -7.16 12.69
C ALA A 706 3.04 -7.57 11.24
N ILE A 707 2.23 -6.76 10.55
CA ILE A 707 1.85 -6.95 9.15
C ILE A 707 3.06 -6.85 8.19
N GLY A 708 4.08 -6.08 8.55
CA GLY A 708 5.33 -5.99 7.77
C GLY A 708 6.02 -7.33 7.53
N TYR A 709 5.88 -8.31 8.43
CA TYR A 709 6.38 -9.68 8.19
C TYR A 709 5.55 -10.44 7.16
N VAL A 710 4.24 -10.21 7.14
CA VAL A 710 3.33 -10.82 6.16
C VAL A 710 3.59 -10.28 4.75
N ASN A 711 3.87 -8.98 4.61
CA ASN A 711 4.31 -8.38 3.35
C ASN A 711 5.53 -9.10 2.75
N LYS A 712 6.50 -9.49 3.58
CA LYS A 712 7.67 -10.27 3.13
C LYS A 712 7.29 -11.65 2.60
N VAL A 713 6.26 -12.29 3.18
CA VAL A 713 5.75 -13.58 2.71
C VAL A 713 5.03 -13.41 1.37
N HIS A 714 4.15 -12.41 1.24
CA HIS A 714 3.43 -12.13 -0.01
C HIS A 714 4.38 -11.77 -1.17
N ALA A 715 5.49 -11.07 -0.89
CA ALA A 715 6.49 -10.77 -1.91
C ALA A 715 7.11 -12.04 -2.53
N VAL A 716 7.18 -13.14 -1.78
CA VAL A 716 7.69 -14.42 -2.30
C VAL A 716 6.71 -15.07 -3.28
N PHE A 717 5.40 -14.83 -3.18
CA PHE A 717 4.41 -15.37 -4.13
C PHE A 717 4.74 -15.00 -5.58
N ASN A 718 5.23 -13.77 -5.80
CA ASN A 718 5.64 -13.29 -7.12
C ASN A 718 6.90 -13.98 -7.68
N THR A 719 7.65 -14.71 -6.85
CA THR A 719 8.87 -15.43 -7.25
C THR A 719 8.62 -16.90 -7.61
N VAL A 720 7.44 -17.45 -7.27
CA VAL A 720 7.13 -18.89 -7.38
C VAL A 720 7.30 -19.44 -8.79
N GLY A 721 7.01 -18.66 -9.83
CA GLY A 721 7.23 -19.06 -11.22
C GLY A 721 8.71 -19.35 -11.56
N SER A 722 9.66 -18.71 -10.87
CA SER A 722 11.10 -18.90 -11.09
C SER A 722 11.70 -20.08 -10.34
N VAL A 723 11.07 -20.53 -9.25
CA VAL A 723 11.54 -21.63 -8.38
C VAL A 723 10.90 -22.98 -8.73
N TYR A 724 10.12 -23.04 -9.81
CA TYR A 724 9.36 -24.23 -10.22
C TYR A 724 10.22 -25.48 -10.45
N ASN A 725 11.40 -25.34 -11.05
CA ASN A 725 12.27 -26.51 -11.28
C ASN A 725 12.72 -27.13 -9.95
N THR A 726 12.93 -26.31 -8.91
CA THR A 726 13.21 -26.74 -7.54
C THR A 726 12.02 -27.44 -6.87
N ILE A 727 10.79 -27.05 -7.23
CA ILE A 727 9.54 -27.68 -6.75
C ILE A 727 9.41 -29.12 -7.25
N LEU A 728 9.81 -29.40 -8.51
CA LEU A 728 9.84 -30.76 -9.06
C LEU A 728 10.98 -31.60 -8.48
N GLU A 729 12.11 -30.99 -8.14
CA GLU A 729 13.30 -31.72 -7.69
C GLU A 729 13.28 -32.09 -6.19
N ASN A 730 12.55 -31.33 -5.34
CA ASN A 730 12.56 -31.49 -3.87
C ASN A 730 11.21 -31.96 -3.26
N ALA A 731 10.32 -32.58 -4.04
CA ALA A 731 9.01 -33.04 -3.55
C ALA A 731 9.10 -34.33 -2.71
N ASP A 732 9.71 -34.24 -1.52
CA ASP A 732 9.91 -35.36 -0.58
C ASP A 732 8.70 -35.60 0.36
N GLY A 733 7.51 -35.08 0.02
CA GLY A 733 6.29 -35.25 0.83
C GLY A 733 5.04 -34.57 0.26
N GLN A 734 3.96 -34.51 1.06
CA GLN A 734 2.75 -33.72 0.76
C GLN A 734 2.98 -32.21 0.93
N ASP A 735 3.98 -31.82 1.71
CA ASP A 735 4.30 -30.45 2.05
C ASP A 735 5.32 -29.89 1.03
N LEU A 736 4.99 -28.79 0.36
CA LEU A 736 5.89 -28.14 -0.59
C LEU A 736 6.75 -27.09 0.12
N THR A 737 8.07 -27.27 0.15
CA THR A 737 9.02 -26.29 0.71
C THR A 737 9.68 -25.43 -0.37
N ILE A 738 9.60 -24.10 -0.24
CA ILE A 738 10.21 -23.11 -1.15
C ILE A 738 11.17 -22.23 -0.36
N GLU A 739 12.43 -22.16 -0.78
CA GLU A 739 13.43 -21.26 -0.21
C GLU A 739 13.65 -20.06 -1.13
N ALA A 740 13.36 -18.85 -0.66
CA ALA A 740 13.53 -17.59 -1.40
C ALA A 740 14.26 -16.56 -0.52
N GLY A 741 15.56 -16.43 -0.73
CA GLY A 741 16.41 -15.56 0.09
C GLY A 741 16.42 -16.01 1.56
N SER A 742 15.92 -15.16 2.47
CA SER A 742 15.82 -15.45 3.90
C SER A 742 14.48 -16.07 4.34
N VAL A 743 13.60 -16.38 3.40
CA VAL A 743 12.25 -16.89 3.67
C VAL A 743 12.16 -18.35 3.24
N VAL A 744 11.70 -19.21 4.15
CA VAL A 744 11.37 -20.62 3.86
C VAL A 744 9.87 -20.81 4.00
N LEU A 745 9.19 -21.22 2.94
CA LEU A 745 7.75 -21.44 2.87
C LEU A 745 7.42 -22.92 2.86
N THR A 746 6.32 -23.31 3.49
CA THR A 746 5.71 -24.64 3.45
C THR A 746 4.21 -24.51 3.23
N ILE A 747 3.69 -25.08 2.13
CA ILE A 747 2.24 -25.05 1.81
C ILE A 747 1.57 -26.30 2.39
N LYS A 748 0.45 -26.12 3.09
CA LYS A 748 -0.40 -27.18 3.66
C LYS A 748 -1.84 -27.02 3.23
N LEU A 749 -2.40 -28.06 2.62
CA LEU A 749 -3.75 -28.05 2.05
C LEU A 749 -4.64 -29.03 2.80
N THR A 750 -5.77 -28.57 3.30
CA THR A 750 -6.84 -29.42 3.86
C THR A 750 -8.12 -29.26 3.04
N THR A 751 -9.14 -30.08 3.30
CA THR A 751 -10.44 -29.97 2.62
C THR A 751 -11.14 -28.64 2.89
N ASP A 752 -10.89 -28.05 4.06
CA ASP A 752 -11.70 -26.94 4.59
C ASP A 752 -10.89 -25.62 4.66
N SER A 753 -9.57 -25.68 4.48
CA SER A 753 -8.69 -24.51 4.56
C SER A 753 -7.40 -24.67 3.75
N TYR A 754 -6.86 -23.54 3.32
CA TYR A 754 -5.50 -23.45 2.82
C TYR A 754 -4.61 -22.78 3.86
N LYS A 755 -3.40 -23.32 4.09
CA LYS A 755 -2.42 -22.79 5.03
C LYS A 755 -1.04 -22.67 4.41
N ILE A 756 -0.34 -21.59 4.69
CA ILE A 756 1.05 -21.36 4.26
C ILE A 756 1.86 -21.01 5.50
N LEU A 757 2.86 -21.83 5.81
CA LEU A 757 3.80 -21.61 6.91
C LEU A 757 5.08 -21.01 6.34
N ALA A 758 5.51 -19.86 6.83
CA ALA A 758 6.73 -19.21 6.41
C ALA A 758 7.65 -18.96 7.62
N LYS A 759 8.96 -19.09 7.41
CA LYS A 759 9.98 -18.76 8.41
C LYS A 759 10.88 -17.64 7.90
N ILE A 760 11.01 -16.57 8.67
CA ILE A 760 11.83 -15.38 8.37
C ILE A 760 12.78 -15.17 9.55
N GLY A 761 13.97 -15.79 9.50
CA GLY A 761 14.88 -15.82 10.64
C GLY A 761 14.23 -16.51 11.86
N PRO A 762 14.09 -15.85 13.03
CA PRO A 762 13.42 -16.41 14.20
C PRO A 762 11.89 -16.27 14.16
N VAL A 763 11.32 -15.53 13.20
CA VAL A 763 9.88 -15.25 13.10
C VAL A 763 9.18 -16.31 12.26
N GLU A 764 8.05 -16.80 12.72
CA GLU A 764 7.18 -17.73 11.98
C GLU A 764 5.87 -17.04 11.58
N VAL A 765 5.44 -17.20 10.34
CA VAL A 765 4.20 -16.62 9.81
C VAL A 765 3.33 -17.75 9.27
N GLU A 766 2.10 -17.86 9.75
CA GLU A 766 1.09 -18.76 9.22
C GLU A 766 0.00 -17.93 8.53
N LEU A 767 -0.08 -18.01 7.21
CA LEU A 767 -1.20 -17.48 6.43
C LEU A 767 -2.27 -18.55 6.31
N TYR A 768 -3.53 -18.16 6.41
CA TYR A 768 -4.64 -19.08 6.29
C TYR A 768 -5.85 -18.47 5.57
N SER A 769 -6.58 -19.32 4.87
CA SER A 769 -7.88 -19.02 4.28
C SER A 769 -8.84 -20.18 4.53
N TYR A 770 -9.98 -19.90 5.18
CA TYR A 770 -11.03 -20.89 5.41
C TYR A 770 -12.08 -20.79 4.32
N LEU A 771 -12.24 -21.87 3.55
CA LEU A 771 -13.02 -21.86 2.31
C LEU A 771 -14.53 -21.74 2.55
N ASP A 772 -15.01 -22.15 3.74
CA ASP A 772 -16.41 -22.13 4.16
C ASP A 772 -16.85 -20.79 4.80
N LYS A 773 -15.90 -20.04 5.38
CA LYS A 773 -16.19 -18.84 6.20
C LYS A 773 -15.85 -17.51 5.55
N THR A 774 -15.39 -17.52 4.30
CA THR A 774 -15.10 -16.31 3.49
C THR A 774 -14.22 -15.29 4.24
N TYR A 775 -13.25 -15.76 5.00
CA TYR A 775 -12.24 -14.91 5.64
C TYR A 775 -10.85 -15.52 5.51
N TYR A 776 -9.87 -14.64 5.43
CA TYR A 776 -8.45 -14.98 5.42
C TYR A 776 -7.74 -14.25 6.56
N GLY A 777 -6.49 -14.61 6.83
CA GLY A 777 -5.73 -13.98 7.88
C GLY A 777 -4.31 -14.48 8.00
N ALA A 778 -3.62 -13.96 9.00
CA ALA A 778 -2.28 -14.40 9.34
C ALA A 778 -2.08 -14.49 10.85
N ARG A 779 -1.23 -15.42 11.28
CA ARG A 779 -0.67 -15.51 12.62
C ARG A 779 0.84 -15.38 12.54
N VAL A 780 1.40 -14.35 13.18
CA VAL A 780 2.82 -14.01 13.19
C VAL A 780 3.38 -14.27 14.59
N GLN A 781 4.22 -15.30 14.72
CA GLN A 781 4.98 -15.60 15.93
C GLN A 781 6.29 -14.81 15.91
N LEU A 782 6.34 -13.68 16.62
CA LEU A 782 7.50 -12.77 16.66
C LEU A 782 8.61 -13.29 17.58
N ALA A 783 8.24 -13.95 18.67
CA ALA A 783 9.12 -14.61 19.64
C ALA A 783 8.38 -15.77 20.31
N SER A 784 9.03 -16.61 21.13
CA SER A 784 8.41 -17.80 21.76
C SER A 784 7.13 -17.51 22.53
N ASN A 785 7.00 -16.31 23.07
CA ASN A 785 5.86 -15.85 23.87
C ASN A 785 5.19 -14.60 23.28
N THR A 786 5.50 -14.19 22.05
CA THR A 786 4.88 -13.00 21.43
C THR A 786 4.24 -13.38 20.11
N VAL A 787 2.94 -13.18 19.99
CA VAL A 787 2.18 -13.49 18.78
C VAL A 787 1.28 -12.33 18.38
N ALA A 788 1.18 -12.08 17.09
CA ALA A 788 0.16 -11.24 16.49
C ALA A 788 -0.72 -12.09 15.58
N LYS A 789 -2.02 -11.83 15.53
CA LYS A 789 -2.94 -12.52 14.61
C LYS A 789 -3.93 -11.52 14.04
N TYR A 790 -4.27 -11.66 12.77
CA TYR A 790 -5.37 -10.90 12.17
C TYR A 790 -6.29 -11.76 11.33
N THR A 791 -7.53 -11.30 11.16
CA THR A 791 -8.53 -11.86 10.23
C THR A 791 -9.20 -10.73 9.46
N VAL A 792 -9.48 -10.98 8.18
CA VAL A 792 -10.13 -10.04 7.27
C VAL A 792 -11.32 -10.71 6.61
N THR A 793 -12.44 -10.01 6.59
CA THR A 793 -13.61 -10.30 5.74
C THR A 793 -13.85 -9.12 4.78
N GLU A 794 -14.89 -9.17 3.96
CA GLU A 794 -15.29 -8.04 3.09
C GLU A 794 -15.60 -6.75 3.89
N LYS A 795 -16.11 -6.88 5.13
CA LYS A 795 -16.60 -5.75 5.93
C LYS A 795 -15.81 -5.51 7.21
N GLU A 796 -15.04 -6.49 7.67
CA GLU A 796 -14.45 -6.51 9.00
C GLU A 796 -12.96 -6.81 8.96
N PHE A 797 -12.20 -6.07 9.77
CA PHE A 797 -10.81 -6.36 10.10
C PHE A 797 -10.70 -6.53 11.61
N ILE A 798 -10.02 -7.59 12.04
CA ILE A 798 -9.66 -7.81 13.45
C ILE A 798 -8.16 -8.09 13.50
N MET A 799 -7.43 -7.41 14.36
CA MET A 799 -6.09 -7.81 14.78
C MET A 799 -6.02 -7.89 16.30
N ALA A 800 -5.27 -8.87 16.79
CA ALA A 800 -4.82 -8.88 18.16
C ALA A 800 -3.33 -9.24 18.31
N ILE A 801 -2.74 -8.80 19.41
CA ILE A 801 -1.35 -9.04 19.80
C ILE A 801 -1.37 -9.53 21.24
N ASP A 802 -0.64 -10.60 21.51
CA ASP A 802 -0.39 -11.14 22.85
C ASP A 802 1.13 -11.20 23.08
N ILE A 803 1.55 -10.54 24.16
CA ILE A 803 2.93 -10.55 24.68
C ILE A 803 2.91 -11.27 26.02
N ALA A 804 3.40 -12.50 25.98
CA ALA A 804 3.70 -13.37 27.10
C ALA A 804 2.53 -13.66 28.05
N ASP A 805 1.28 -13.61 27.58
CA ASP A 805 0.10 -13.71 28.44
C ASP A 805 0.10 -12.64 29.56
N THR A 806 0.77 -11.50 29.31
CA THR A 806 0.88 -10.39 30.27
C THR A 806 0.34 -9.10 29.71
N TYR A 807 0.47 -8.91 28.41
CA TYR A 807 0.01 -7.71 27.74
C TYR A 807 -0.68 -8.10 26.44
N VAL A 808 -1.92 -7.65 26.27
CA VAL A 808 -2.67 -7.90 25.05
C VAL A 808 -3.24 -6.61 24.47
N THR A 809 -3.27 -6.56 23.15
CA THR A 809 -3.91 -5.50 22.37
C THR A 809 -4.87 -6.12 21.38
N HIS A 810 -6.02 -5.50 21.18
CA HIS A 810 -7.01 -5.87 20.18
C HIS A 810 -7.50 -4.62 19.48
N ILE A 811 -7.66 -4.72 18.17
CA ILE A 811 -8.32 -3.71 17.34
C ILE A 811 -9.24 -4.42 16.36
N SER A 812 -10.47 -3.93 16.25
CA SER A 812 -11.41 -4.33 15.22
C SER A 812 -12.01 -3.12 14.53
N PHE A 813 -12.32 -3.26 13.25
CA PHE A 813 -13.07 -2.30 12.47
C PHE A 813 -14.11 -2.99 11.61
N VAL A 814 -15.31 -2.41 11.52
CA VAL A 814 -16.41 -2.85 10.68
C VAL A 814 -16.90 -1.68 9.82
N LYS A 815 -17.00 -1.89 8.50
CA LYS A 815 -17.56 -0.94 7.54
C LYS A 815 -19.00 -1.33 7.18
N GLU A 816 -19.95 -0.46 7.46
CA GLU A 816 -21.36 -0.66 7.08
C GLU A 816 -22.06 0.66 6.77
N GLY A 817 -22.73 0.73 5.60
CA GLY A 817 -23.57 1.88 5.23
C GLY A 817 -22.84 3.23 5.19
N GLY A 818 -21.57 3.26 4.78
CA GLY A 818 -20.75 4.48 4.75
C GLY A 818 -20.24 4.93 6.13
N THR A 819 -20.50 4.16 7.18
CA THR A 819 -19.97 4.36 8.54
C THR A 819 -18.89 3.32 8.82
N THR A 820 -17.80 3.75 9.47
CA THR A 820 -16.80 2.82 10.02
C THR A 820 -16.90 2.83 11.54
N VAL A 821 -17.04 1.66 12.15
CA VAL A 821 -17.06 1.48 13.61
C VAL A 821 -15.85 0.65 14.01
N GLY A 822 -15.04 1.15 14.92
CA GLY A 822 -13.87 0.46 15.45
C GLY A 822 -13.96 0.23 16.95
N HIS A 823 -13.34 -0.84 17.44
CA HIS A 823 -13.17 -1.11 18.85
C HIS A 823 -11.71 -1.42 19.15
N VAL A 824 -11.14 -0.70 20.11
CA VAL A 824 -9.77 -0.89 20.58
C VAL A 824 -9.80 -1.33 22.03
N TYR A 825 -9.02 -2.34 22.37
CA TYR A 825 -8.86 -2.85 23.72
C TYR A 825 -7.38 -3.14 24.01
N GLU A 826 -6.88 -2.68 25.14
CA GLU A 826 -5.52 -2.93 25.60
C GLU A 826 -5.56 -3.25 27.09
N THR A 827 -4.90 -4.33 27.51
CA THR A 827 -4.85 -4.67 28.94
C THR A 827 -3.49 -5.24 29.34
N ILE A 828 -3.11 -4.94 30.58
CA ILE A 828 -1.94 -5.51 31.26
C ILE A 828 -2.44 -6.36 32.42
N VAL A 829 -1.97 -7.60 32.49
CA VAL A 829 -2.25 -8.57 33.54
C VAL A 829 -0.93 -8.95 34.24
N ALA A 830 -0.95 -9.02 35.56
CA ALA A 830 0.12 -9.57 36.37
C ALA A 830 -0.47 -10.45 37.49
N GLN A 831 0.09 -11.65 37.70
CA GLN A 831 -0.40 -12.64 38.69
C GLN A 831 -1.92 -12.88 38.62
N ASP A 832 -2.46 -13.08 37.41
CA ASP A 832 -3.88 -13.31 37.17
C ASP A 832 -4.81 -12.14 37.59
N LYS A 833 -4.25 -10.94 37.80
CA LYS A 833 -4.98 -9.70 38.08
C LYS A 833 -4.77 -8.67 36.97
N THR A 834 -5.85 -8.07 36.50
CA THR A 834 -5.81 -6.91 35.59
C THR A 834 -5.25 -5.70 36.31
N LEU A 835 -4.11 -5.19 35.85
CA LEU A 835 -3.49 -3.97 36.38
C LEU A 835 -4.12 -2.72 35.75
N THR A 836 -4.26 -2.74 34.43
CA THR A 836 -4.85 -1.63 33.67
C THR A 836 -5.59 -2.18 32.47
N SER A 837 -6.79 -1.69 32.20
CA SER A 837 -7.55 -1.97 30.99
C SER A 837 -7.99 -0.67 30.34
N THR A 838 -7.72 -0.55 29.06
CA THR A 838 -8.07 0.58 28.21
C THR A 838 -9.01 0.07 27.13
N SER A 839 -10.11 0.77 26.89
CA SER A 839 -10.94 0.51 25.71
C SER A 839 -11.46 1.79 25.07
N SER A 840 -11.73 1.71 23.77
CA SER A 840 -12.23 2.83 22.98
C SER A 840 -13.12 2.35 21.84
N LEU A 841 -14.24 3.05 21.64
CA LEU A 841 -15.11 2.98 20.48
C LEU A 841 -14.72 4.10 19.51
N VAL A 842 -14.36 3.75 18.28
CA VAL A 842 -14.08 4.67 17.19
C VAL A 842 -15.28 4.68 16.25
N THR A 843 -15.74 5.85 15.81
CA THR A 843 -16.83 5.97 14.83
C THR A 843 -16.48 7.04 13.81
N VAL A 844 -16.40 6.67 12.53
CA VAL A 844 -16.18 7.58 11.40
C VAL A 844 -17.51 7.75 10.67
N LYS A 845 -18.11 8.95 10.76
CA LYS A 845 -19.46 9.23 10.23
C LYS A 845 -19.67 10.72 9.98
N ASP A 846 -20.41 11.07 8.93
CA ASP A 846 -20.92 12.43 8.66
C ASP A 846 -19.84 13.54 8.68
N GLY A 847 -18.63 13.22 8.20
CA GLY A 847 -17.52 14.18 8.17
C GLY A 847 -16.72 14.30 9.48
N PHE A 848 -17.04 13.51 10.50
CA PHE A 848 -16.32 13.48 11.77
C PHE A 848 -15.84 12.07 12.14
N THR A 849 -14.81 12.03 12.98
CA THR A 849 -14.32 10.82 13.66
C THR A 849 -14.46 11.07 15.15
N THR A 850 -15.21 10.21 15.82
CA THR A 850 -15.44 10.27 17.26
C THR A 850 -14.74 9.10 17.94
N VAL A 851 -14.02 9.38 19.02
CA VAL A 851 -13.38 8.37 19.87
C VAL A 851 -13.97 8.47 21.27
N VAL A 852 -14.68 7.43 21.70
CA VAL A 852 -15.26 7.35 23.04
C VAL A 852 -14.54 6.28 23.84
N GLY A 853 -13.95 6.62 24.99
CA GLY A 853 -13.16 5.64 25.75
C GLY A 853 -12.92 6.04 27.21
N ASN A 854 -12.26 5.15 27.95
CA ASN A 854 -11.92 5.36 29.36
C ASN A 854 -10.52 5.99 29.57
N LYS A 855 -9.96 6.62 28.52
CA LYS A 855 -8.73 7.41 28.60
C LYS A 855 -9.03 8.86 28.28
N GLY A 856 -8.70 9.73 29.23
CA GLY A 856 -8.95 11.15 29.16
C GLY A 856 -8.37 11.86 30.37
N ASP A 857 -8.74 13.14 30.49
CA ASP A 857 -8.48 13.97 31.66
C ASP A 857 -9.75 13.97 32.52
N PHE A 858 -9.72 13.21 33.62
CA PHE A 858 -10.84 13.04 34.54
C PHE A 858 -10.36 13.17 35.98
N ILE A 859 -11.31 13.45 36.87
CA ILE A 859 -11.17 13.34 38.31
C ILE A 859 -10.79 11.90 38.65
N PRO A 860 -9.66 11.69 39.38
CA PRO A 860 -9.28 10.36 39.83
C PRO A 860 -10.45 9.69 40.56
N THR A 861 -10.79 8.45 40.17
CA THR A 861 -11.89 7.59 40.69
C THR A 861 -13.30 7.78 40.11
N SER A 862 -13.55 8.72 39.18
CA SER A 862 -14.89 9.00 38.63
C SER A 862 -15.45 7.99 37.61
N GLY A 863 -14.69 6.95 37.26
CA GLY A 863 -15.06 6.02 36.17
C GLY A 863 -15.19 6.69 34.80
N GLY A 864 -14.55 7.85 34.62
CA GLY A 864 -14.81 8.79 33.52
C GLY A 864 -14.73 8.20 32.11
N ILE A 865 -15.58 8.75 31.23
CA ILE A 865 -15.63 8.44 29.79
C ILE A 865 -15.39 9.73 29.03
N ASN A 866 -14.42 9.73 28.11
CA ASN A 866 -14.08 10.87 27.27
C ASN A 866 -14.61 10.60 25.86
N CYS A 867 -15.27 11.59 25.28
CA CYS A 867 -15.71 11.60 23.90
C CYS A 867 -14.89 12.67 23.15
N GLU A 868 -13.92 12.26 22.35
CA GLU A 868 -13.11 13.15 21.53
C GLU A 868 -13.67 13.21 20.10
N VAL A 869 -13.80 14.40 19.53
CA VAL A 869 -14.30 14.58 18.16
C VAL A 869 -13.26 15.29 17.30
N TYR A 870 -13.09 14.74 16.09
CA TYR A 870 -12.14 15.19 15.10
C TYR A 870 -12.83 15.40 13.76
N GLU A 871 -12.41 16.41 13.02
CA GLU A 871 -12.92 16.67 11.66
C GLU A 871 -12.20 15.78 10.63
N ASN A 872 -12.94 15.08 9.77
CA ASN A 872 -12.35 14.12 8.82
C ASN A 872 -11.52 14.76 7.72
N SER A 873 -11.85 15.99 7.30
CA SER A 873 -11.13 16.68 6.21
C SER A 873 -9.72 17.12 6.64
N THR A 874 -9.54 17.45 7.92
CA THR A 874 -8.29 18.03 8.44
C THR A 874 -7.59 17.16 9.48
N GLY A 875 -8.28 16.17 10.06
CA GLY A 875 -7.81 15.37 11.19
C GLY A 875 -7.81 16.15 12.52
N ARG A 876 -8.26 17.41 12.51
CA ARG A 876 -8.10 18.35 13.61
C ARG A 876 -9.03 18.02 14.76
N PHE A 877 -8.52 18.08 15.99
CA PHE A 877 -9.33 17.98 17.20
C PHE A 877 -10.23 19.21 17.34
N VAL A 878 -11.55 19.01 17.33
CA VAL A 878 -12.55 20.10 17.32
C VAL A 878 -13.27 20.28 18.65
N GLY A 879 -13.21 19.28 19.54
CA GLY A 879 -13.74 19.37 20.88
C GLY A 879 -13.88 18.00 21.53
N SER A 880 -14.14 18.00 22.83
CA SER A 880 -14.50 16.78 23.56
C SER A 880 -15.59 17.02 24.57
N GLU A 881 -16.28 15.97 24.96
CA GLU A 881 -17.19 15.98 26.10
C GLU A 881 -16.84 14.83 27.05
N VAL A 882 -16.82 15.14 28.34
CA VAL A 882 -16.36 14.25 29.38
C VAL A 882 -17.52 13.93 30.31
N TYR A 883 -17.77 12.62 30.50
CA TYR A 883 -18.74 12.06 31.43
C TYR A 883 -18.02 11.66 32.71
N GLU A 884 -18.43 12.22 33.84
CA GLU A 884 -17.88 11.88 35.15
C GLU A 884 -18.99 11.67 36.18
N GLU A 885 -18.93 10.54 36.88
CA GLU A 885 -19.83 10.23 37.98
C GLU A 885 -19.00 10.11 39.28
N ILE A 886 -19.17 11.06 40.20
CA ILE A 886 -18.41 11.07 41.47
C ILE A 886 -19.14 10.28 42.57
N SER A 887 -20.47 10.30 42.55
CA SER A 887 -21.35 9.60 43.51
C SER A 887 -22.77 9.50 42.95
N ASP A 888 -23.61 8.60 43.48
CA ASP A 888 -25.02 8.46 43.12
C ASP A 888 -25.71 9.83 42.94
N ASN A 889 -26.08 10.16 41.69
CA ASN A 889 -26.73 11.40 41.26
C ASN A 889 -25.87 12.68 41.18
N LYS A 890 -24.53 12.59 41.12
CA LYS A 890 -23.65 13.72 40.78
C LYS A 890 -22.88 13.46 39.49
N PHE A 891 -23.39 14.05 38.41
CA PHE A 891 -22.82 13.99 37.07
C PHE A 891 -22.21 15.34 36.68
N TYR A 892 -21.04 15.29 36.05
CA TYR A 892 -20.39 16.47 35.48
C TYR A 892 -20.18 16.23 33.99
N ASP A 893 -21.10 16.78 33.18
CA ASP A 893 -21.01 16.78 31.72
C ASP A 893 -20.24 18.05 31.31
N THR A 894 -18.94 17.89 31.02
CA THR A 894 -18.05 19.01 30.69
C THR A 894 -17.70 19.01 29.21
N LEU A 895 -18.11 20.07 28.52
CA LEU A 895 -17.73 20.38 27.16
C LEU A 895 -16.36 21.04 27.16
N TRP A 896 -15.49 20.62 26.25
CA TRP A 896 -14.13 21.13 26.10
C TRP A 896 -13.94 21.67 24.69
N TYR A 897 -13.65 22.95 24.61
CA TYR A 897 -13.37 23.67 23.37
C TYR A 897 -11.92 24.13 23.37
N ASN A 898 -11.27 24.09 22.20
CA ASN A 898 -9.94 24.70 22.07
C ASN A 898 -10.07 26.20 22.31
N LEU A 899 -9.07 26.85 22.91
CA LEU A 899 -9.14 28.31 23.12
C LEU A 899 -9.31 29.11 21.83
N ARG A 900 -8.79 28.61 20.70
CA ARG A 900 -9.00 29.25 19.38
C ARG A 900 -10.46 29.28 18.95
N ASP A 901 -11.29 28.42 19.54
CA ASP A 901 -12.72 28.30 19.25
C ASP A 901 -13.54 29.11 20.29
N ILE A 902 -12.87 29.97 21.07
CA ILE A 902 -13.44 30.91 22.04
C ILE A 902 -13.04 32.35 21.65
N GLU A 903 -14.04 33.17 21.31
CA GLU A 903 -13.87 34.59 21.02
C GLU A 903 -13.53 35.38 22.30
N GLY A 904 -12.84 36.51 22.15
CA GLY A 904 -12.46 37.37 23.27
C GLY A 904 -11.21 36.93 24.04
N ILE A 905 -10.61 35.77 23.71
CA ILE A 905 -9.35 35.28 24.31
C ILE A 905 -8.28 35.16 23.23
N ASN A 906 -7.30 36.07 23.24
CA ASN A 906 -6.27 36.19 22.20
C ASN A 906 -4.89 35.68 22.65
N THR A 907 -4.58 35.78 23.94
CA THR A 907 -3.32 35.26 24.50
C THR A 907 -3.57 34.53 25.82
N VAL A 908 -2.71 33.57 26.13
CA VAL A 908 -2.77 32.75 27.35
C VAL A 908 -1.37 32.58 27.94
N LYS A 909 -1.28 32.63 29.27
CA LYS A 909 -0.08 32.34 30.05
C LYS A 909 -0.44 31.39 31.19
N LYS A 910 0.45 30.45 31.50
CA LYS A 910 0.36 29.49 32.60
C LYS A 910 1.47 29.74 33.62
N GLU A 911 1.15 29.63 34.89
CA GLU A 911 2.13 29.41 35.96
C GLU A 911 1.76 28.10 36.66
N ASP A 912 2.73 27.17 36.77
CA ASP A 912 2.57 25.83 37.37
C ASP A 912 2.42 25.91 38.89
N LYS A 913 1.36 26.58 39.33
CA LYS A 913 1.05 26.86 40.73
C LYS A 913 -0.45 26.81 40.93
N ALA A 914 -0.89 25.94 41.84
CA ALA A 914 -2.28 25.87 42.21
C ALA A 914 -2.76 27.18 42.86
N ASN A 915 -3.91 27.70 42.41
CA ASN A 915 -4.53 28.92 42.96
C ASN A 915 -5.74 28.63 43.85
N GLY A 916 -5.88 27.37 44.29
CA GLY A 916 -7.01 26.90 45.11
C GLY A 916 -8.31 26.63 44.32
N THR A 917 -8.34 26.94 43.02
CA THR A 917 -9.45 26.65 42.10
C THR A 917 -9.00 25.74 40.95
N ASN A 918 -7.82 26.03 40.40
CA ASN A 918 -7.14 25.29 39.34
C ASN A 918 -5.83 24.68 39.84
N ALA A 919 -5.38 23.62 39.14
CA ALA A 919 -4.04 23.07 39.30
C ALA A 919 -2.96 24.09 38.90
N ASP A 920 -3.25 24.92 37.90
CA ASP A 920 -2.37 25.96 37.38
C ASP A 920 -3.00 27.35 37.51
N THR A 921 -2.16 28.37 37.66
CA THR A 921 -2.60 29.75 37.66
C THR A 921 -2.57 30.29 36.24
N ILE A 922 -3.73 30.71 35.73
CA ILE A 922 -3.90 31.04 34.31
C ILE A 922 -4.22 32.52 34.15
N TYR A 923 -3.57 33.14 33.18
CA TYR A 923 -3.76 34.52 32.78
C TYR A 923 -4.13 34.59 31.30
N ILE A 924 -4.96 35.56 30.93
CA ILE A 924 -5.39 35.78 29.55
C ILE A 924 -5.25 37.24 29.14
N ASN A 925 -5.05 37.48 27.84
CA ASN A 925 -5.08 38.82 27.22
C ASN A 925 -4.13 39.85 27.85
N GLY A 926 -2.97 39.42 28.35
CA GLY A 926 -2.02 40.33 29.01
C GLY A 926 -2.46 40.81 30.40
N ALA A 927 -3.57 40.29 30.96
CA ALA A 927 -4.08 40.72 32.25
C ALA A 927 -3.18 40.28 33.41
N THR A 928 -3.10 41.12 34.45
CA THR A 928 -2.42 40.78 35.72
C THR A 928 -3.28 39.98 36.67
N ASP A 929 -4.60 40.02 36.47
CA ASP A 929 -5.57 39.23 37.24
C ASP A 929 -5.66 37.83 36.62
N THR A 930 -5.62 36.81 37.47
CA THR A 930 -5.85 35.42 37.07
C THR A 930 -7.29 35.23 36.65
N ILE A 931 -7.57 34.24 35.81
CA ILE A 931 -8.96 33.91 35.48
C ILE A 931 -9.74 33.53 36.74
N HIS A 932 -10.99 33.94 36.79
CA HIS A 932 -11.96 33.64 37.83
C HIS A 932 -13.08 32.79 37.28
N THR A 933 -13.37 31.67 37.95
CA THR A 933 -14.51 30.80 37.64
C THR A 933 -15.80 31.26 38.35
N LYS A 934 -16.93 30.64 37.97
CA LYS A 934 -18.21 30.74 38.66
C LYS A 934 -18.64 29.34 39.09
N PHE A 935 -19.04 29.17 40.36
CA PHE A 935 -19.61 27.90 40.80
C PHE A 935 -21.04 27.70 40.28
N VAL A 936 -21.43 26.44 40.09
CA VAL A 936 -22.81 26.06 39.72
C VAL A 936 -23.79 26.61 40.75
N SER A 937 -23.54 26.34 42.04
CA SER A 937 -24.34 26.83 43.17
C SER A 937 -23.53 26.86 44.47
N ILE A 938 -24.08 27.43 45.54
CA ILE A 938 -23.46 27.40 46.88
C ILE A 938 -23.40 26.00 47.51
N THR A 939 -24.11 25.04 46.94
CA THR A 939 -24.15 23.62 47.37
C THR A 939 -23.45 22.68 46.38
N ASP A 940 -23.04 23.19 45.22
CA ASP A 940 -22.30 22.47 44.17
C ASP A 940 -21.13 23.35 43.73
N PHE A 941 -19.98 23.11 44.36
CA PHE A 941 -18.71 23.82 44.11
C PHE A 941 -18.06 23.43 42.79
N SER A 942 -18.75 22.67 41.94
CA SER A 942 -18.29 22.49 40.58
C SER A 942 -18.37 23.80 39.81
N ARG A 943 -17.46 23.96 38.87
CA ARG A 943 -17.22 25.20 38.11
C ARG A 943 -18.06 25.18 36.85
N ARG A 944 -18.70 26.29 36.52
CA ARG A 944 -19.50 26.45 35.28
C ARG A 944 -18.61 26.52 34.05
N PHE A 945 -17.42 27.10 34.21
CA PHE A 945 -16.40 27.21 33.17
C PHE A 945 -15.02 27.35 33.82
N ASP A 946 -13.97 27.03 33.08
CA ASP A 946 -12.59 27.39 33.40
C ASP A 946 -11.69 27.14 32.18
N ILE A 947 -10.41 27.50 32.29
CA ILE A 947 -9.39 27.08 31.34
C ILE A 947 -8.53 26.03 32.02
N GLU A 948 -8.24 24.92 31.36
CA GLU A 948 -7.28 23.93 31.83
C GLU A 948 -6.39 23.45 30.70
N PHE A 949 -5.20 22.97 31.04
CA PHE A 949 -4.23 22.44 30.09
C PHE A 949 -4.42 20.94 29.94
N LYS A 950 -4.75 20.51 28.72
CA LYS A 950 -4.90 19.10 28.39
C LYS A 950 -3.64 18.55 27.76
N LYS A 951 -3.28 17.34 28.17
CA LYS A 951 -2.17 16.59 27.59
C LYS A 951 -2.60 15.98 26.26
N VAL A 952 -1.87 16.31 25.21
CA VAL A 952 -2.08 15.87 23.83
C VAL A 952 -0.80 15.27 23.24
N TYR A 953 -0.95 14.61 22.10
CA TYR A 953 0.13 13.91 21.43
C TYR A 953 0.22 14.36 19.97
N ALA A 954 1.43 14.45 19.46
CA ALA A 954 1.73 14.65 18.05
C ALA A 954 2.95 13.80 17.68
N PHE A 955 3.49 14.01 16.48
CA PHE A 955 4.65 13.29 15.99
C PHE A 955 5.72 14.23 15.45
N THR A 956 6.97 13.80 15.53
CA THR A 956 8.10 14.39 14.81
C THR A 956 8.65 13.35 13.84
N TYR A 957 9.27 13.80 12.75
CA TYR A 957 9.92 12.89 11.80
C TYR A 957 11.42 12.87 12.06
N ASN A 958 11.96 11.68 12.29
CA ASN A 958 13.38 11.47 12.50
C ASN A 958 14.05 11.08 11.18
N GLU A 959 14.78 12.03 10.57
CA GLU A 959 15.44 11.81 9.27
C GLU A 959 16.53 10.73 9.32
N GLU A 960 17.15 10.46 10.48
CA GLU A 960 18.22 9.46 10.59
C GLU A 960 17.68 8.02 10.62
N THR A 961 16.53 7.81 11.26
CA THR A 961 15.89 6.50 11.38
C THR A 961 14.77 6.27 10.37
N GLU A 962 14.34 7.32 9.67
CA GLU A 962 13.14 7.35 8.83
C GLU A 962 11.86 6.95 9.60
N GLU A 963 11.84 7.14 10.92
CA GLU A 963 10.73 6.78 11.81
C GLU A 963 10.01 8.03 12.36
N TYR A 964 8.77 7.84 12.82
CA TYR A 964 7.99 8.88 13.49
C TYR A 964 8.07 8.70 15.01
N ASP A 965 8.56 9.72 15.70
CA ASP A 965 8.65 9.75 17.16
C ASP A 965 7.43 10.48 17.74
N SER A 966 6.80 9.92 18.77
CA SER A 966 5.66 10.56 19.43
C SER A 966 6.15 11.63 20.41
N VAL A 967 5.58 12.82 20.31
CA VAL A 967 5.85 13.94 21.22
C VAL A 967 4.59 14.23 22.03
N GLU A 968 4.76 14.45 23.32
CA GLU A 968 3.71 14.79 24.28
C GLU A 968 3.86 16.26 24.68
N PHE A 969 2.76 17.00 24.71
CA PHE A 969 2.72 18.39 25.16
C PHE A 969 1.34 18.80 25.65
N GLU A 970 1.21 20.02 26.17
CA GLU A 970 -0.04 20.55 26.71
C GLU A 970 -0.67 21.60 25.80
N VAL A 971 -2.01 21.60 25.74
CA VAL A 971 -2.79 22.63 25.06
C VAL A 971 -3.86 23.19 26.00
N PRO A 972 -4.02 24.52 26.07
CA PRO A 972 -5.08 25.13 26.87
C PRO A 972 -6.42 24.95 26.18
N MET A 973 -7.41 24.53 26.96
CA MET A 973 -8.78 24.34 26.52
C MET A 973 -9.75 25.01 27.49
N MET A 974 -10.80 25.62 26.94
CA MET A 974 -11.93 26.12 27.72
C MET A 974 -12.83 24.94 28.03
N PHE A 975 -13.06 24.66 29.31
CA PHE A 975 -14.16 23.79 29.70
C PHE A 975 -15.39 24.60 30.06
N VAL A 976 -16.56 24.07 29.74
CA VAL A 976 -17.86 24.64 30.04
C VAL A 976 -18.79 23.50 30.46
N GLN A 977 -19.53 23.65 31.56
CA GLN A 977 -20.57 22.68 31.90
C GLN A 977 -21.73 22.79 30.92
N GLU A 978 -22.18 21.65 30.38
CA GLU A 978 -23.22 21.60 29.34
C GLU A 978 -24.46 22.43 29.71
N LYS A 979 -24.98 22.25 30.93
CA LYS A 979 -26.15 22.98 31.46
C LYS A 979 -25.99 24.52 31.55
N HIS A 980 -24.76 25.01 31.40
CA HIS A 980 -24.41 26.43 31.47
C HIS A 980 -23.82 26.96 30.16
N ALA A 981 -23.81 26.16 29.09
CA ALA A 981 -23.28 26.57 27.78
C ALA A 981 -23.98 27.83 27.23
N ASP A 982 -25.31 27.93 27.35
CA ASP A 982 -26.09 29.09 26.90
C ASP A 982 -25.80 30.38 27.71
N THR A 983 -25.31 30.23 28.94
CA THR A 983 -24.96 31.35 29.84
C THR A 983 -23.46 31.62 29.91
N PHE A 984 -22.65 30.85 29.18
CA PHE A 984 -21.18 30.88 29.31
C PHE A 984 -20.60 32.27 29.10
N ALA A 985 -20.93 32.94 27.99
CA ALA A 985 -20.34 34.24 27.64
C ALA A 985 -20.58 35.29 28.73
N SER A 986 -21.81 35.43 29.19
CA SER A 986 -22.16 36.40 30.24
C SER A 986 -21.58 36.03 31.59
N ASP A 987 -21.56 34.73 31.94
CA ASP A 987 -20.94 34.24 33.18
C ASP A 987 -19.41 34.47 33.18
N PHE A 988 -18.74 34.29 32.03
CA PHE A 988 -17.31 34.49 31.87
C PHE A 988 -16.94 35.97 31.97
N GLU A 989 -17.64 36.85 31.24
CA GLU A 989 -17.40 38.29 31.24
C GLU A 989 -17.64 38.91 32.63
N ASP A 990 -18.72 38.52 33.33
CA ASP A 990 -19.00 39.02 34.69
C ASP A 990 -17.84 38.75 35.66
N LYS A 991 -17.23 37.57 35.56
CA LYS A 991 -16.13 37.15 36.43
C LYS A 991 -14.77 37.67 35.99
N ASN A 992 -14.59 37.91 34.69
CA ASN A 992 -13.30 38.22 34.10
C ASN A 992 -13.29 39.59 33.40
N LYS A 993 -14.15 40.53 33.81
CA LYS A 993 -14.30 41.86 33.21
C LYS A 993 -13.04 42.72 33.12
N ASN A 994 -12.00 42.38 33.89
CA ASN A 994 -10.70 43.05 33.85
C ASN A 994 -9.75 42.42 32.82
N SER A 995 -10.09 41.24 32.30
CA SER A 995 -9.26 40.40 31.43
C SER A 995 -9.87 40.18 30.04
N VAL A 996 -11.13 40.55 29.82
CA VAL A 996 -11.82 40.49 28.52
C VAL A 996 -12.67 41.75 28.28
N GLU A 997 -12.83 42.13 27.01
CA GLU A 997 -13.74 43.20 26.62
C GLU A 997 -15.21 42.72 26.67
N SER A 998 -16.10 43.56 27.18
CA SER A 998 -17.52 43.18 27.31
C SER A 998 -18.19 43.01 25.94
N GLY A 999 -18.98 41.96 25.79
CA GLY A 999 -19.67 41.60 24.56
C GLY A 999 -18.79 40.90 23.51
N THR A 1000 -17.58 40.46 23.88
CA THR A 1000 -16.63 39.82 22.95
C THR A 1000 -16.45 38.32 23.19
N VAL A 1001 -16.94 37.78 24.31
CA VAL A 1001 -16.75 36.35 24.62
C VAL A 1001 -17.84 35.51 23.96
N GLY A 1002 -17.45 34.44 23.27
CA GLY A 1002 -18.39 33.53 22.61
C GLY A 1002 -17.76 32.21 22.18
N ILE A 1003 -18.58 31.17 21.99
CA ILE A 1003 -18.14 29.89 21.42
C ILE A 1003 -18.35 29.92 19.91
N ILE A 1004 -17.27 29.91 19.13
CA ILE A 1004 -17.32 30.03 17.66
C ILE A 1004 -17.30 28.69 16.92
N ALA A 1005 -17.46 27.57 17.64
CA ALA A 1005 -17.60 26.24 17.04
C ALA A 1005 -18.82 26.18 16.09
N SER A 1006 -18.63 25.55 14.91
CA SER A 1006 -19.68 25.41 13.91
C SER A 1006 -20.86 24.55 14.42
N GLU A 1007 -22.05 24.72 13.83
CA GLU A 1007 -23.21 23.91 14.21
C GLU A 1007 -22.99 22.41 13.95
N ALA A 1008 -22.29 22.07 12.87
CA ALA A 1008 -21.90 20.69 12.56
C ALA A 1008 -20.97 20.12 13.64
N THR A 1009 -19.99 20.91 14.10
CA THR A 1009 -19.09 20.53 15.20
C THR A 1009 -19.86 20.30 16.50
N LYS A 1010 -20.75 21.22 16.87
CA LYS A 1010 -21.58 21.10 18.08
C LYS A 1010 -22.47 19.85 18.01
N THR A 1011 -23.08 19.60 16.85
CA THR A 1011 -23.89 18.40 16.59
C THR A 1011 -23.07 17.12 16.72
N ALA A 1012 -21.85 17.10 16.20
CA ALA A 1012 -20.97 15.92 16.26
C ALA A 1012 -20.50 15.61 17.70
N VAL A 1013 -20.13 16.64 18.48
CA VAL A 1013 -19.80 16.50 19.91
C VAL A 1013 -21.00 15.96 20.69
N ASN A 1014 -22.18 16.57 20.51
CA ASN A 1014 -23.40 16.14 21.16
C ASN A 1014 -23.79 14.70 20.78
N TYR A 1015 -23.70 14.33 19.50
CA TYR A 1015 -23.94 12.96 19.03
C TYR A 1015 -22.97 11.96 19.68
N GLY A 1016 -21.68 12.29 19.71
CA GLY A 1016 -20.66 11.46 20.34
C GLY A 1016 -20.96 11.20 21.80
N TYR A 1017 -21.36 12.23 22.54
CA TYR A 1017 -21.68 12.10 23.95
C TYR A 1017 -23.00 11.37 24.20
N HIS A 1018 -24.12 11.95 23.74
CA HIS A 1018 -25.46 11.48 24.09
C HIS A 1018 -25.87 10.19 23.38
N THR A 1019 -25.17 9.79 22.32
CA THR A 1019 -25.44 8.53 21.60
C THR A 1019 -24.30 7.51 21.73
N LEU A 1020 -23.05 7.90 21.47
CA LEU A 1020 -21.96 6.93 21.39
C LEU A 1020 -21.43 6.50 22.77
N VAL A 1021 -21.60 7.29 23.84
CA VAL A 1021 -21.26 6.85 25.21
C VAL A 1021 -22.09 5.64 25.64
N GLU A 1022 -23.39 5.65 25.37
CA GLU A 1022 -24.27 4.50 25.69
C GLU A 1022 -23.96 3.28 24.81
N SER A 1023 -23.55 3.50 23.55
CA SER A 1023 -23.04 2.43 22.70
C SER A 1023 -21.73 1.85 23.26
N TYR A 1024 -20.79 2.71 23.67
CA TYR A 1024 -19.53 2.31 24.28
C TYR A 1024 -19.74 1.51 25.58
N LYS A 1025 -20.62 1.96 26.48
CA LYS A 1025 -20.95 1.25 27.73
C LYS A 1025 -21.44 -0.18 27.50
N LYS A 1026 -22.14 -0.44 26.39
CA LYS A 1026 -22.62 -1.79 26.02
C LYS A 1026 -21.51 -2.70 25.50
N ILE A 1027 -20.45 -2.14 24.92
CA ILE A 1027 -19.42 -2.91 24.22
C ILE A 1027 -18.06 -2.93 24.94
N LYS A 1028 -17.80 -2.02 25.87
CA LYS A 1028 -16.50 -1.86 26.54
C LYS A 1028 -16.00 -3.13 27.25
N ASP A 1029 -16.93 -4.01 27.63
CA ASP A 1029 -16.67 -5.29 28.31
C ASP A 1029 -16.93 -6.52 27.40
N LEU A 1030 -17.26 -6.32 26.11
CA LEU A 1030 -17.46 -7.44 25.16
C LEU A 1030 -16.16 -8.19 24.86
N ILE A 1031 -15.03 -7.48 24.86
CA ILE A 1031 -13.72 -8.06 24.61
C ILE A 1031 -13.00 -8.18 25.95
N THR A 1032 -12.69 -9.41 26.33
CA THR A 1032 -11.91 -9.72 27.54
C THR A 1032 -10.48 -10.09 27.19
N TYR A 1033 -9.59 -10.00 28.17
CA TYR A 1033 -8.23 -10.54 28.11
C TYR A 1033 -8.20 -11.95 27.51
N GLN A 1034 -9.05 -12.86 28.02
CA GLN A 1034 -9.07 -14.25 27.57
C GLN A 1034 -9.52 -14.37 26.11
N ASN A 1035 -10.48 -13.56 25.65
CA ASN A 1035 -10.88 -13.56 24.24
C ASN A 1035 -9.71 -13.22 23.32
N VAL A 1036 -8.85 -12.28 23.72
CA VAL A 1036 -7.68 -11.89 22.94
C VAL A 1036 -6.63 -12.99 22.91
N VAL A 1037 -6.31 -13.57 24.07
CA VAL A 1037 -5.35 -14.68 24.17
C VAL A 1037 -5.83 -15.89 23.35
N ASP A 1038 -7.10 -16.27 23.48
CA ASP A 1038 -7.69 -17.39 22.74
C ASP A 1038 -7.64 -17.15 21.23
N PHE A 1039 -8.00 -15.93 20.80
CA PHE A 1039 -7.91 -15.55 19.38
C PHE A 1039 -6.48 -15.73 18.85
N CYS A 1040 -5.49 -15.17 19.56
CA CYS A 1040 -4.07 -15.25 19.23
C CYS A 1040 -3.51 -16.70 19.23
N LYS A 1041 -3.99 -17.56 20.13
CA LYS A 1041 -3.54 -18.96 20.28
C LYS A 1041 -4.24 -19.95 19.35
N GLN A 1042 -5.42 -19.62 18.84
CA GLN A 1042 -6.14 -20.46 17.89
C GLN A 1042 -5.33 -20.64 16.59
N LYS A 1043 -4.97 -21.88 16.31
CA LYS A 1043 -4.29 -22.33 15.07
C LYS A 1043 -5.28 -22.88 14.06
#